data_AF-A0AA96WJU0-F1
#
_entry.id   AF-A0AA96WJU0-F1
#
_cell.length_a   1.000
_cell.length_b   1.000
_cell.length_c   1.000
_cell.angle_alpha   90.00
_cell.angle_beta   90.00
_cell.angle_gamma   90.00
#
_symmetry.space_group_name_H-M   'P 1'
#
loop_
_entity.id
_entity.type
_entity.pdbx_description
1 polymer ?
#
loop_
_entity_poly.entity_id
_entity_poly.type
_entity_poly.pdbx_seq_one_letter_code
_entity_poly.pdbx_strand_id
1 'polypeptide(L)'
;MVFLLSNQNVFEYLTVRGICDGESQSDSQIESKSCKNFNLLVHLADKHHFLIKQEPLDQNGSTHKDLLHEWQIHQLMKQSDLQSIRPLLSRMIDFNLEDSIAIFDYLTEYSDLDDFYHRRQSFPVVAAAALGATVAAVHQATLDREDYQRCLEPTVTNSDGEANEQVPDLLYGLEYLTYQQFAAASTDALKFYELVQRYESLIQAIAELNDAYEPCCLIHNDLKLNNILLLHDWETAAPATSLPLSLNLSQPLIRLIDWEKSVWGDPAADLGALIASYLKLWLKSLTVKAGIDLDLALRFATTPLEKLHPSLSALTQAYLAQFPQVLERFPDFLPRVMRFAGFELIEAIQAKLHYHEPFGNIEICMLQVAKTLLCTPTKSIPTVFGCTADELLATDRVDRVEQLETNASTDERMLASVNPPVAISSIEPIAFKPPLPFEQASILDDLVNHIQIYSNGWMVHANYGNSELFESSICLNQLPVNLQHQYLRMQLRDYLYDLYFSGEQVAVSISDSFTKLENNMLRGLHLPFYQQLEASNHGEGYFDPAWQVLRQKADGSRVLQKAGLTIHLQPEDCAHVLSELQDAVALRLPAGRIEAEFYIAVGNGGWVTEPALDLYFNVTPAGAIQLLDCFTEQLNHLAIPFSFKVLADPDAYNRLDAAVLQIAQHQYGMVYPMLQAIYPSVRSQLQPAVPLFTKPLAAGLGLAEEPESEPAEFGLNRLQWVAEALLAAWRAGDESPANRLRAIQHQFAQHGIDWQRPYLNPQRQDLYTALDGQEAKT
;
A
#
# COMPACT_ATOMS: atom_id res chain seq x y z
N MET A 1 -17.09 14.75 24.15
CA MET A 1 -16.32 13.55 23.73
C MET A 1 -16.74 13.28 22.30
N VAL A 2 -15.80 13.04 21.40
CA VAL A 2 -16.14 12.68 20.03
C VAL A 2 -16.70 11.25 20.03
N PHE A 3 -17.81 11.03 19.32
CA PHE A 3 -18.41 9.70 19.20
C PHE A 3 -17.57 8.86 18.24
N LEU A 4 -17.13 7.68 18.69
CA LEU A 4 -16.45 6.71 17.84
C LEU A 4 -17.39 5.54 17.56
N LEU A 5 -17.64 5.28 16.28
CA LEU A 5 -18.39 4.12 15.86
C LEU A 5 -17.58 2.85 16.16
N SER A 6 -18.27 1.81 16.61
CA SER A 6 -17.69 0.50 16.88
C SER A 6 -18.69 -0.62 16.61
N ASN A 7 -18.20 -1.85 16.51
CA ASN A 7 -19.08 -3.03 16.44
C ASN A 7 -19.96 -3.20 17.70
N GLN A 8 -19.62 -2.55 18.81
CA GLN A 8 -20.37 -2.63 20.07
C GLN A 8 -21.53 -1.62 20.14
N ASN A 9 -21.40 -0.45 19.50
CA ASN A 9 -22.38 0.63 19.60
C ASN A 9 -23.22 0.85 18.32
N VAL A 10 -22.89 0.19 17.20
CA VAL A 10 -23.56 0.42 15.91
C VAL A 10 -25.08 0.18 15.97
N PHE A 11 -25.56 -0.84 16.68
CA PHE A 11 -27.01 -1.09 16.77
C PHE A 11 -27.74 -0.06 17.63
N GLU A 12 -27.12 0.40 18.73
CA GLU A 12 -27.65 1.49 19.54
C GLU A 12 -27.74 2.77 18.70
N TYR A 13 -26.69 3.07 17.92
CA TYR A 13 -26.66 4.20 17.00
C TYR A 13 -27.80 4.13 15.97
N LEU A 14 -27.96 2.99 15.27
CA LEU A 14 -29.03 2.79 14.28
C LEU A 14 -30.44 2.91 14.89
N THR A 15 -30.63 2.44 16.13
CA THR A 15 -31.91 2.54 16.85
C THR A 15 -32.22 4.00 17.21
N VAL A 16 -31.25 4.75 17.72
CA VAL A 16 -31.40 6.18 18.05
C VAL A 16 -31.73 7.02 16.81
N ARG A 17 -31.18 6.66 15.65
CA ARG A 17 -31.48 7.29 14.36
C ARG A 17 -32.84 6.87 13.76
N GLY A 18 -33.53 5.91 14.36
CA GLY A 18 -34.82 5.40 13.87
C GLY A 18 -34.72 4.58 12.58
N ILE A 19 -33.57 3.95 12.33
CA ILE A 19 -33.30 3.16 11.12
C ILE A 19 -33.60 1.68 11.33
N CYS A 20 -33.37 1.15 12.55
CA CYS A 20 -33.77 -0.19 12.94
C CYS A 20 -34.56 -0.20 14.26
N ASP A 21 -35.38 -1.23 14.45
CA ASP A 21 -36.05 -1.50 15.71
C ASP A 21 -35.10 -2.31 16.62
N GLY A 22 -35.13 -2.05 17.94
CA GLY A 22 -34.21 -2.70 18.90
C GLY A 22 -34.31 -4.24 18.97
N GLU A 23 -35.36 -4.85 18.41
CA GLU A 23 -35.53 -6.31 18.31
C GLU A 23 -34.69 -6.94 17.17
N SER A 24 -34.14 -6.15 16.24
CA SER A 24 -33.35 -6.66 15.11
C SER A 24 -31.94 -7.12 15.49
N GLN A 25 -31.47 -6.88 16.73
CA GLN A 25 -30.07 -7.12 17.12
C GLN A 25 -29.72 -8.61 17.31
N SER A 26 -30.64 -9.45 17.78
CA SER A 26 -30.32 -10.81 18.25
C SER A 26 -29.89 -11.79 17.17
N ASP A 27 -30.22 -11.54 15.90
CA ASP A 27 -29.89 -12.39 14.74
C ASP A 27 -29.07 -11.65 13.66
N SER A 28 -28.53 -10.48 14.00
CA SER A 28 -27.77 -9.65 13.06
C SER A 28 -26.27 -9.96 13.08
N GLN A 29 -25.61 -9.77 11.93
CA GLN A 29 -24.16 -9.94 11.78
C GLN A 29 -23.49 -8.60 11.47
N ILE A 30 -22.30 -8.39 12.00
CA ILE A 30 -21.46 -7.23 11.71
C ILE A 30 -20.18 -7.72 11.06
N GLU A 31 -19.85 -7.15 9.91
CA GLU A 31 -18.59 -7.35 9.21
C GLU A 31 -17.83 -6.02 9.14
N SER A 32 -16.52 -6.03 9.38
CA SER A 32 -15.65 -4.87 9.11
C SER A 32 -15.23 -4.88 7.65
N LYS A 33 -15.31 -3.73 6.98
CA LYS A 33 -14.74 -3.57 5.64
C LYS A 33 -13.53 -2.65 5.72
N SER A 34 -12.33 -3.21 5.54
CA SER A 34 -11.09 -2.44 5.56
C SER A 34 -11.03 -1.49 4.37
N CYS A 35 -11.04 -0.18 4.65
CA CYS A 35 -11.07 0.92 3.69
C CYS A 35 -10.42 2.17 4.34
N LYS A 36 -10.32 3.28 3.58
CA LYS A 36 -9.89 4.59 4.12
C LYS A 36 -10.74 5.05 5.32
N ASN A 37 -12.06 4.86 5.22
CA ASN A 37 -13.02 5.18 6.27
C ASN A 37 -13.26 3.95 7.17
N PHE A 38 -13.70 4.18 8.42
CA PHE A 38 -14.14 3.11 9.29
C PHE A 38 -15.52 2.62 8.84
N ASN A 39 -15.56 1.43 8.22
CA ASN A 39 -16.76 0.89 7.61
C ASN A 39 -17.25 -0.38 8.33
N LEU A 40 -18.52 -0.37 8.73
CA LEU A 40 -19.23 -1.54 9.24
C LEU A 40 -20.35 -1.93 8.29
N LEU A 41 -20.34 -3.18 7.84
CA LEU A 41 -21.47 -3.80 7.14
C LEU A 41 -22.35 -4.52 8.17
N VAL A 42 -23.60 -4.09 8.27
CA VAL A 42 -24.59 -4.65 9.19
C VAL A 42 -25.61 -5.44 8.38
N HIS A 43 -25.73 -6.73 8.66
CA HIS A 43 -26.73 -7.62 8.09
C HIS A 43 -27.88 -7.77 9.07
N LEU A 44 -29.07 -7.28 8.70
CA LEU A 44 -30.29 -7.47 9.49
C LEU A 44 -31.01 -8.77 9.12
N ALA A 45 -31.75 -9.32 10.08
CA ALA A 45 -32.51 -10.56 9.92
C ALA A 45 -33.62 -10.48 8.86
N ASP A 46 -34.11 -9.28 8.54
CA ASP A 46 -35.13 -9.02 7.51
C ASP A 46 -34.55 -8.91 6.09
N LYS A 47 -33.26 -9.24 5.91
CA LYS A 47 -32.49 -9.18 4.65
C LYS A 47 -32.18 -7.75 4.18
N HIS A 48 -32.39 -6.73 5.01
CA HIS A 48 -31.78 -5.44 4.76
C HIS A 48 -30.31 -5.46 5.19
N HIS A 49 -29.47 -4.82 4.39
CA HIS A 49 -28.05 -4.73 4.61
C HIS A 49 -27.65 -3.25 4.57
N PHE A 50 -26.90 -2.80 5.57
CA PHE A 50 -26.46 -1.41 5.66
C PHE A 50 -24.96 -1.30 5.71
N LEU A 51 -24.40 -0.38 4.94
CA LEU A 51 -23.02 0.05 5.08
C LEU A 51 -22.99 1.34 5.89
N ILE A 52 -22.39 1.30 7.06
CA ILE A 52 -22.19 2.46 7.92
C ILE A 52 -20.73 2.87 7.79
N LYS A 53 -20.49 4.10 7.35
CA LYS A 53 -19.15 4.69 7.23
C LYS A 53 -18.99 5.79 8.29
N GLN A 54 -17.85 5.83 8.96
CA GLN A 54 -17.41 6.99 9.75
C GLN A 54 -16.04 7.46 9.27
N GLU A 55 -15.87 8.78 9.09
CA GLU A 55 -14.56 9.35 8.78
C GLU A 55 -13.58 9.15 9.95
N PRO A 56 -12.30 8.80 9.68
CA PRO A 56 -11.27 8.79 10.68
C PRO A 56 -11.05 10.18 11.27
N LEU A 57 -10.83 10.23 12.58
CA LEU A 57 -10.48 11.47 13.27
C LEU A 57 -8.97 11.72 13.19
N ASP A 58 -8.58 12.98 13.00
CA ASP A 58 -7.20 13.41 13.17
C ASP A 58 -6.81 13.50 14.66
N GLN A 59 -5.54 13.87 14.91
CA GLN A 59 -5.03 14.05 16.28
C GLN A 59 -5.80 15.10 17.10
N ASN A 60 -6.50 16.03 16.44
CA ASN A 60 -7.30 17.08 17.06
C ASN A 60 -8.78 16.69 17.20
N GLY A 61 -9.18 15.49 16.77
CA GLY A 61 -10.57 15.05 16.75
C GLY A 61 -11.41 15.66 15.62
N SER A 62 -10.78 16.14 14.54
CA SER A 62 -11.44 16.71 13.35
C SER A 62 -11.42 15.71 12.18
N THR A 63 -12.35 15.87 11.23
CA THR A 63 -12.39 15.05 10.00
C THR A 63 -12.11 15.88 8.76
N HIS A 64 -11.83 15.22 7.64
CA HIS A 64 -11.58 15.85 6.34
C HIS A 64 -12.85 16.35 5.64
N LYS A 65 -14.03 15.97 6.14
CA LYS A 65 -15.37 16.30 5.62
C LYS A 65 -15.68 15.63 4.28
N ASP A 66 -15.04 14.49 4.02
CA ASP A 66 -15.18 13.69 2.80
C ASP A 66 -16.62 13.14 2.64
N LEU A 67 -17.23 12.63 3.72
CA LEU A 67 -18.62 12.15 3.71
C LEU A 67 -19.63 13.29 3.63
N LEU A 68 -19.28 14.50 4.07
CA LEU A 68 -20.11 15.69 3.85
C LEU A 68 -20.19 16.00 2.35
N HIS A 69 -19.06 15.94 1.63
CA HIS A 69 -19.05 16.11 0.18
C HIS A 69 -19.88 15.02 -0.52
N GLU A 70 -19.71 13.74 -0.15
CA GLU A 70 -20.54 12.65 -0.70
C GLU A 70 -22.05 12.89 -0.42
N TRP A 71 -22.41 13.36 0.77
CA TRP A 71 -23.80 13.70 1.11
C TRP A 71 -24.36 14.84 0.24
N GLN A 72 -23.56 15.87 -0.07
CA GLN A 72 -23.97 16.97 -0.95
C GLN A 72 -24.30 16.48 -2.35
N ILE A 73 -23.54 15.51 -2.89
CA ILE A 73 -23.85 14.86 -4.16
C ILE A 73 -25.21 14.14 -4.09
N HIS A 74 -25.48 13.41 -3.01
CA HIS A 74 -26.80 12.79 -2.83
C HIS A 74 -27.94 13.81 -2.72
N GLN A 75 -27.69 15.02 -2.21
CA GLN A 75 -28.68 16.10 -2.25
C GLN A 75 -28.87 16.64 -3.66
N LEU A 76 -27.80 16.85 -4.42
CA LEU A 76 -27.85 17.28 -5.82
C LEU A 76 -28.66 16.28 -6.68
N MET A 77 -28.48 14.98 -6.47
CA MET A 77 -29.22 13.94 -7.21
C MET A 77 -30.73 13.92 -6.94
N LYS A 78 -31.25 14.76 -6.03
CA LYS A 78 -32.70 14.96 -5.83
C LYS A 78 -33.33 15.92 -6.84
N GLN A 79 -32.53 16.69 -7.59
CA GLN A 79 -33.03 17.58 -8.64
C GLN A 79 -33.79 16.77 -9.72
N SER A 80 -34.87 17.33 -10.25
CA SER A 80 -35.75 16.62 -11.20
C SER A 80 -35.02 16.13 -12.44
N ASP A 81 -34.10 16.93 -12.96
CA ASP A 81 -33.42 16.64 -14.22
C ASP A 81 -32.34 15.57 -14.08
N LEU A 82 -31.92 15.27 -12.84
CA LEU A 82 -30.93 14.23 -12.52
C LEU A 82 -31.57 12.90 -12.08
N GLN A 83 -32.92 12.83 -12.04
CA GLN A 83 -33.62 11.61 -11.65
C GLN A 83 -33.29 10.40 -12.55
N SER A 84 -32.94 10.64 -13.81
CA SER A 84 -32.55 9.59 -14.76
C SER A 84 -31.21 8.94 -14.40
N ILE A 85 -30.24 9.69 -13.89
CA ILE A 85 -28.91 9.18 -13.54
C ILE A 85 -28.80 8.75 -12.07
N ARG A 86 -29.75 9.16 -11.21
CA ARG A 86 -29.77 8.79 -9.78
C ARG A 86 -29.64 7.27 -9.52
N PRO A 87 -30.27 6.36 -10.30
CA PRO A 87 -30.08 4.92 -10.11
C PRO A 87 -28.64 4.43 -10.33
N LEU A 88 -27.76 5.21 -10.95
CA LEU A 88 -26.36 4.86 -11.15
C LEU A 88 -25.54 5.00 -9.86
N LEU A 89 -26.08 5.66 -8.83
CA LEU A 89 -25.44 5.81 -7.52
C LEU A 89 -26.07 4.85 -6.50
N SER A 90 -25.30 4.50 -5.46
CA SER A 90 -25.86 3.86 -4.26
C SER A 90 -26.73 4.82 -3.47
N ARG A 91 -27.71 4.29 -2.72
CA ARG A 91 -28.61 5.14 -1.94
C ARG A 91 -28.02 5.41 -0.56
N MET A 92 -27.78 6.69 -0.25
CA MET A 92 -27.55 7.15 1.12
C MET A 92 -28.90 7.31 1.84
N ILE A 93 -29.03 6.65 2.98
CA ILE A 93 -30.22 6.63 3.83
C ILE A 93 -30.21 7.84 4.76
N ASP A 94 -29.07 8.08 5.41
CA ASP A 94 -28.92 9.08 6.45
C ASP A 94 -27.47 9.58 6.53
N PHE A 95 -27.30 10.81 6.99
CA PHE A 95 -26.00 11.42 7.26
C PHE A 95 -26.05 12.27 8.53
N ASN A 96 -25.10 12.05 9.43
CA ASN A 96 -24.89 12.81 10.64
C ASN A 96 -23.62 13.64 10.49
N LEU A 97 -23.79 14.97 10.45
CA LEU A 97 -22.71 15.92 10.30
C LEU A 97 -21.83 16.07 11.55
N GLU A 98 -22.41 15.89 12.75
CA GLU A 98 -21.68 16.07 14.01
C GLU A 98 -20.67 14.94 14.23
N ASP A 99 -21.06 13.71 13.91
CA ASP A 99 -20.25 12.51 14.11
C ASP A 99 -19.53 12.06 12.82
N SER A 100 -19.75 12.76 11.69
CA SER A 100 -19.31 12.38 10.35
C SER A 100 -19.63 10.92 10.00
N ILE A 101 -20.89 10.53 10.21
CA ILE A 101 -21.38 9.16 9.95
C ILE A 101 -22.38 9.17 8.80
N ALA A 102 -22.14 8.35 7.78
CA ALA A 102 -23.05 8.11 6.67
C ALA A 102 -23.56 6.67 6.68
N ILE A 103 -24.84 6.49 6.34
CA ILE A 103 -25.49 5.17 6.25
C ILE A 103 -26.01 4.98 4.83
N PHE A 104 -25.63 3.86 4.22
CA PHE A 104 -26.02 3.48 2.86
C PHE A 104 -26.80 2.17 2.84
N ASP A 105 -27.70 2.05 1.86
CA ASP A 105 -28.22 0.74 1.45
C ASP A 105 -27.04 -0.07 0.87
N TYR A 106 -26.83 -1.27 1.40
CA TYR A 106 -25.81 -2.19 0.88
C TYR A 106 -26.43 -3.14 -0.15
N LEU A 107 -25.90 -3.10 -1.37
CA LEU A 107 -26.46 -3.77 -2.54
C LEU A 107 -25.87 -5.18 -2.70
N THR A 108 -26.49 -6.19 -2.08
CA THR A 108 -26.02 -7.59 -2.13
C THR A 108 -26.05 -8.23 -3.51
N GLU A 109 -26.84 -7.67 -4.43
CA GLU A 109 -26.97 -8.11 -5.81
C GLU A 109 -25.85 -7.56 -6.72
N TYR A 110 -24.92 -6.79 -6.16
CA TYR A 110 -23.72 -6.32 -6.85
C TYR A 110 -22.43 -6.81 -6.17
N SER A 111 -21.37 -6.90 -6.95
CA SER A 111 -20.01 -7.15 -6.48
C SER A 111 -19.10 -5.99 -6.88
N ASP A 112 -18.08 -5.73 -6.06
CA ASP A 112 -16.97 -4.85 -6.40
C ASP A 112 -16.27 -5.32 -7.70
N LEU A 113 -16.02 -4.40 -8.64
CA LEU A 113 -15.46 -4.73 -9.95
C LEU A 113 -13.98 -5.13 -9.87
N ASP A 114 -13.22 -4.55 -8.94
CA ASP A 114 -11.83 -4.92 -8.66
C ASP A 114 -11.77 -6.36 -8.15
N ASP A 115 -12.61 -6.71 -7.16
CA ASP A 115 -12.77 -8.08 -6.65
C ASP A 115 -13.14 -9.06 -7.77
N PHE A 116 -14.10 -8.70 -8.62
CA PHE A 116 -14.54 -9.54 -9.73
C PHE A 116 -13.39 -9.83 -10.70
N TYR A 117 -12.63 -8.81 -11.10
CA TYR A 117 -11.50 -8.94 -12.01
C TYR A 117 -10.34 -9.74 -11.41
N HIS A 118 -9.98 -9.51 -10.16
CA HIS A 118 -8.92 -10.27 -9.48
C HIS A 118 -9.30 -11.75 -9.36
N ARG A 119 -10.52 -12.07 -8.91
CA ARG A 119 -10.95 -13.47 -8.68
C ARG A 119 -11.21 -14.25 -9.96
N ARG A 120 -11.84 -13.62 -10.96
CA ARG A 120 -12.24 -14.32 -12.20
C ARG A 120 -11.19 -14.27 -13.30
N GLN A 121 -10.23 -13.34 -13.22
CA GLN A 121 -9.24 -13.11 -14.28
C GLN A 121 -9.91 -12.95 -15.67
N SER A 122 -11.09 -12.33 -15.69
CA SER A 122 -11.95 -12.14 -16.86
C SER A 122 -12.35 -10.67 -16.96
N PHE A 123 -12.27 -10.09 -18.15
CA PHE A 123 -12.50 -8.67 -18.41
C PHE A 123 -13.58 -8.51 -19.49
N PRO A 124 -14.88 -8.62 -19.14
CA PRO A 124 -15.95 -8.63 -20.12
C PRO A 124 -16.11 -7.27 -20.80
N VAL A 125 -16.10 -7.29 -22.13
CA VAL A 125 -16.26 -6.10 -22.98
C VAL A 125 -17.58 -5.37 -22.70
N VAL A 126 -18.64 -6.12 -22.42
CA VAL A 126 -19.98 -5.58 -22.09
C VAL A 126 -19.96 -4.76 -20.80
N ALA A 127 -19.27 -5.23 -19.76
CA ALA A 127 -19.13 -4.50 -18.51
C ALA A 127 -18.33 -3.20 -18.70
N ALA A 128 -17.24 -3.27 -19.47
CA ALA A 128 -16.41 -2.11 -19.79
C ALA A 128 -17.17 -1.04 -20.60
N ALA A 129 -17.95 -1.46 -21.60
CA ALA A 129 -18.81 -0.57 -22.38
C ALA A 129 -19.90 0.10 -21.50
N ALA A 130 -20.57 -0.69 -20.66
CA ALA A 130 -21.59 -0.15 -19.74
C ALA A 130 -21.00 0.85 -18.74
N LEU A 131 -19.77 0.61 -18.28
CA LEU A 131 -19.03 1.54 -17.42
C LEU A 131 -18.75 2.85 -18.14
N GLY A 132 -18.20 2.79 -19.37
CA GLY A 132 -17.97 3.98 -20.19
C GLY A 132 -19.24 4.81 -20.42
N ALA A 133 -20.34 4.16 -20.78
CA ALA A 133 -21.64 4.82 -20.95
C ALA A 133 -22.19 5.41 -19.64
N THR A 134 -22.00 4.72 -18.51
CA THR A 134 -22.46 5.17 -17.18
C THR A 134 -21.79 6.49 -16.78
N VAL A 135 -20.46 6.56 -16.90
CA VAL A 135 -19.71 7.78 -16.57
C VAL A 135 -20.04 8.91 -17.54
N ALA A 136 -20.09 8.62 -18.84
CA ALA A 136 -20.48 9.59 -19.86
C ALA A 136 -21.87 10.19 -19.61
N ALA A 137 -22.84 9.39 -19.14
CA ALA A 137 -24.18 9.88 -18.82
C ALA A 137 -24.18 10.90 -17.67
N VAL A 138 -23.33 10.73 -16.65
CA VAL A 138 -23.19 11.70 -15.56
C VAL A 138 -22.56 13.00 -16.07
N HIS A 139 -21.45 12.90 -16.80
CA HIS A 139 -20.76 14.06 -17.35
C HIS A 139 -21.67 14.86 -18.30
N GLN A 140 -22.37 14.17 -19.20
CA GLN A 140 -23.28 14.79 -20.15
C GLN A 140 -24.47 15.47 -19.44
N ALA A 141 -25.05 14.85 -18.41
CA ALA A 141 -26.18 15.41 -17.68
C ALA A 141 -25.82 16.66 -16.86
N THR A 142 -24.54 16.84 -16.56
CA THR A 142 -24.02 17.93 -15.72
C THR A 142 -23.18 18.94 -16.49
N LEU A 143 -22.93 18.74 -17.78
CA LEU A 143 -22.16 19.65 -18.62
C LEU A 143 -22.70 21.09 -18.55
N ASP A 144 -21.83 22.04 -18.18
CA ASP A 144 -22.09 23.48 -18.09
C ASP A 144 -23.28 23.87 -17.18
N ARG A 145 -23.65 22.99 -16.26
CA ARG A 145 -24.70 23.26 -15.25
C ARG A 145 -24.13 24.03 -14.05
N GLU A 146 -23.83 25.31 -14.26
CA GLU A 146 -23.38 26.22 -13.19
C GLU A 146 -24.36 26.28 -11.99
N ASP A 147 -25.65 26.07 -12.25
CA ASP A 147 -26.67 26.00 -11.20
C ASP A 147 -26.46 24.80 -10.25
N TYR A 148 -25.94 23.69 -10.77
CA TYR A 148 -25.56 22.52 -9.96
C TYR A 148 -24.23 22.75 -9.25
N GLN A 149 -23.23 23.34 -9.93
CA GLN A 149 -21.94 23.67 -9.33
C GLN A 149 -22.09 24.53 -8.08
N ARG A 150 -22.91 25.60 -8.15
CA ARG A 150 -23.20 26.47 -7.00
C ARG A 150 -23.87 25.76 -5.82
N CYS A 151 -24.51 24.61 -6.04
CA CYS A 151 -25.08 23.80 -4.98
C CYS A 151 -24.03 22.97 -4.21
N LEU A 152 -22.85 22.79 -4.79
CA LEU A 152 -21.73 22.02 -4.23
C LEU A 152 -20.61 22.90 -3.67
N GLU A 153 -20.54 24.19 -4.07
CA GLU A 153 -19.57 25.13 -3.55
C GLU A 153 -19.71 25.34 -2.02
N PRO A 154 -18.63 25.19 -1.23
CA PRO A 154 -18.67 25.49 0.18
C PRO A 154 -18.96 26.97 0.38
N THR A 155 -19.89 27.31 1.28
CA THR A 155 -20.26 28.69 1.65
C THR A 155 -19.17 29.43 2.45
N VAL A 156 -17.91 29.01 2.34
CA VAL A 156 -16.77 29.56 3.07
C VAL A 156 -16.08 30.60 2.19
N THR A 157 -16.40 31.87 2.46
CA THR A 157 -15.61 33.01 2.00
C THR A 157 -14.36 33.12 2.87
N ASN A 158 -13.18 33.03 2.27
CA ASN A 158 -11.95 33.43 2.95
C ASN A 158 -12.00 34.94 3.25
N SER A 159 -11.27 35.38 4.28
CA SER A 159 -11.24 36.75 4.80
C SER A 159 -10.85 37.84 3.79
N ASP A 160 -10.36 37.46 2.61
CA ASP A 160 -9.89 38.37 1.56
C ASP A 160 -10.87 38.54 0.38
N GLY A 161 -12.05 37.91 0.41
CA GLY A 161 -13.13 38.18 -0.55
C GLY A 161 -12.89 37.74 -2.00
N GLU A 162 -11.82 36.98 -2.27
CA GLU A 162 -11.59 36.32 -3.56
C GLU A 162 -12.10 34.87 -3.48
N ALA A 163 -13.04 34.54 -4.36
CA ALA A 163 -13.46 33.16 -4.58
C ALA A 163 -12.27 32.41 -5.18
N ASN A 164 -11.73 31.42 -4.47
CA ASN A 164 -10.64 30.61 -4.97
C ASN A 164 -11.18 29.78 -6.15
N GLU A 165 -10.77 30.11 -7.38
CA GLU A 165 -11.12 29.31 -8.57
C GLU A 165 -10.69 27.86 -8.31
N GLN A 166 -11.62 26.92 -8.45
CA GLN A 166 -11.47 25.47 -8.16
C GLN A 166 -10.56 24.74 -9.15
N VAL A 167 -9.46 25.34 -9.59
CA VAL A 167 -8.49 24.67 -10.46
C VAL A 167 -7.53 23.88 -9.59
N PRO A 168 -7.43 22.54 -9.75
CA PRO A 168 -6.49 21.74 -8.98
C PRO A 168 -5.05 22.15 -9.32
N ASP A 169 -4.15 22.09 -8.33
CA ASP A 169 -2.71 22.21 -8.55
C ASP A 169 -2.12 20.81 -8.76
N LEU A 170 -2.07 20.36 -10.02
CA LEU A 170 -1.54 19.04 -10.39
C LEU A 170 -0.02 18.91 -10.13
N LEU A 171 0.69 20.03 -9.88
CA LEU A 171 2.11 20.03 -9.57
C LEU A 171 2.41 19.96 -8.07
N TYR A 172 1.37 20.06 -7.22
CA TYR A 172 1.53 20.11 -5.77
C TYR A 172 2.33 18.91 -5.23
N GLY A 173 3.49 19.21 -4.63
CA GLY A 173 4.40 18.20 -4.09
C GLY A 173 5.24 17.43 -5.11
N LEU A 174 5.04 17.64 -6.42
CA LEU A 174 5.80 16.94 -7.47
C LEU A 174 7.00 17.77 -7.95
N GLU A 175 6.83 19.07 -8.20
CA GLU A 175 7.92 19.94 -8.65
C GLU A 175 8.95 20.18 -7.53
N TYR A 176 8.45 20.37 -6.31
CA TYR A 176 9.23 20.55 -5.09
C TYR A 176 8.40 20.09 -3.88
N LEU A 177 9.09 19.79 -2.78
CA LEU A 177 8.45 19.53 -1.50
C LEU A 177 8.44 20.78 -0.62
N THR A 178 7.39 20.97 0.16
CA THR A 178 7.42 21.86 1.33
C THR A 178 8.25 21.24 2.45
N TYR A 179 8.64 22.03 3.45
CA TYR A 179 9.32 21.50 4.64
C TYR A 179 8.50 20.40 5.32
N GLN A 180 7.19 20.61 5.47
CA GLN A 180 6.28 19.69 6.14
C GLN A 180 6.17 18.36 5.37
N GLN A 181 6.04 18.41 4.04
CA GLN A 181 6.03 17.20 3.21
C GLN A 181 7.36 16.45 3.29
N PHE A 182 8.49 17.16 3.23
CA PHE A 182 9.81 16.54 3.36
C PHE A 182 10.02 15.89 4.73
N ALA A 183 9.65 16.59 5.80
CA ALA A 183 9.80 16.11 7.18
C ALA A 183 8.93 14.88 7.48
N ALA A 184 7.74 14.78 6.88
CA ALA A 184 6.81 13.67 7.07
C ALA A 184 7.01 12.50 6.09
N ALA A 185 7.69 12.72 4.96
CA ALA A 185 7.89 11.70 3.94
C ALA A 185 8.72 10.53 4.47
N SER A 186 8.36 9.30 4.10
CA SER A 186 9.20 8.11 4.34
C SER A 186 10.41 8.11 3.41
N THR A 187 11.41 7.27 3.71
CA THR A 187 12.58 7.10 2.84
C THR A 187 12.19 6.68 1.42
N ASP A 188 11.16 5.84 1.27
CA ASP A 188 10.65 5.41 -0.03
C ASP A 188 9.87 6.51 -0.76
N ALA A 189 9.11 7.34 -0.04
CA ALA A 189 8.46 8.50 -0.63
C ALA A 189 9.49 9.51 -1.17
N LEU A 190 10.60 9.74 -0.43
CA LEU A 190 11.68 10.60 -0.88
C LEU A 190 12.36 10.08 -2.16
N LYS A 191 12.56 8.76 -2.29
CA LYS A 191 13.07 8.15 -3.53
C LYS A 191 12.15 8.40 -4.73
N PHE A 192 10.83 8.31 -4.52
CA PHE A 192 9.85 8.63 -5.55
C PHE A 192 9.94 10.09 -5.99
N TYR A 193 9.90 11.04 -5.04
CA TYR A 193 9.98 12.47 -5.38
C TYR A 193 11.30 12.85 -6.05
N GLU A 194 12.42 12.28 -5.59
CA GLU A 194 13.73 12.45 -6.24
C GLU A 194 13.70 11.96 -7.70
N LEU A 195 13.07 10.82 -7.96
CA LEU A 195 12.96 10.25 -9.30
C LEU A 195 12.06 11.08 -10.22
N VAL A 196 10.90 11.55 -9.72
CA VAL A 196 9.98 12.42 -10.46
C VAL A 196 10.66 13.74 -10.83
N GLN A 197 11.30 14.41 -9.88
CA GLN A 197 11.92 15.72 -10.08
C GLN A 197 13.13 15.68 -11.03
N ARG A 198 13.76 14.51 -11.21
CA ARG A 198 14.80 14.31 -12.23
C ARG A 198 14.28 14.32 -13.66
N TYR A 199 12.98 14.11 -13.88
CA TYR A 199 12.38 14.11 -15.20
C TYR A 199 11.77 15.46 -15.54
N GLU A 200 12.58 16.43 -15.98
CA GLU A 200 12.10 17.76 -16.41
C GLU A 200 10.95 17.69 -17.42
N SER A 201 11.05 16.78 -18.41
CA SER A 201 9.98 16.53 -19.40
C SER A 201 8.65 16.06 -18.79
N LEU A 202 8.70 15.37 -17.64
CA LEU A 202 7.51 14.91 -16.95
C LEU A 202 6.85 16.07 -16.22
N ILE A 203 7.62 16.83 -15.44
CA ILE A 203 7.13 18.03 -14.74
C ILE A 203 6.52 19.02 -15.74
N GLN A 204 7.19 19.28 -16.85
CA GLN A 204 6.67 20.14 -17.92
C GLN A 204 5.35 19.61 -18.52
N ALA A 205 5.24 18.30 -18.74
CA ALA A 205 4.01 17.69 -19.26
C ALA A 205 2.86 17.75 -18.24
N ILE A 206 3.13 17.70 -16.94
CA ILE A 206 2.11 17.88 -15.90
C ILE A 206 1.70 19.36 -15.82
N ALA A 207 2.66 20.29 -15.87
CA ALA A 207 2.38 21.73 -15.91
C ALA A 207 1.46 22.12 -17.08
N GLU A 208 1.76 21.62 -18.28
CA GLU A 208 0.91 21.84 -19.45
C GLU A 208 -0.48 21.17 -19.34
N LEU A 209 -0.59 20.04 -18.64
CA LEU A 209 -1.89 19.43 -18.36
C LEU A 209 -2.70 20.28 -17.38
N ASN A 210 -2.03 20.81 -16.36
CA ASN A 210 -2.60 21.73 -15.37
C ASN A 210 -3.14 23.00 -16.02
N ASP A 211 -2.33 23.64 -16.88
CA ASP A 211 -2.72 24.85 -17.62
C ASP A 211 -3.88 24.59 -18.60
N ALA A 212 -3.99 23.36 -19.10
CA ALA A 212 -5.05 22.96 -20.03
C ALA A 212 -6.31 22.42 -19.32
N TYR A 213 -6.29 22.25 -17.99
CA TYR A 213 -7.40 21.71 -17.21
C TYR A 213 -8.63 22.61 -17.34
N GLU A 214 -9.79 22.02 -17.66
CA GLU A 214 -11.03 22.79 -17.84
C GLU A 214 -12.19 22.17 -17.06
N PRO A 215 -12.62 22.79 -15.92
CA PRO A 215 -13.75 22.29 -15.15
C PRO A 215 -15.07 22.60 -15.85
N CYS A 216 -15.82 21.56 -16.23
CA CYS A 216 -17.03 21.75 -17.05
C CYS A 216 -18.22 20.84 -16.73
N CYS A 217 -18.02 19.78 -15.97
CA CYS A 217 -19.08 18.89 -15.53
C CYS A 217 -18.76 18.29 -14.17
N LEU A 218 -19.71 17.61 -13.55
CA LEU A 218 -19.45 16.85 -12.33
C LEU A 218 -18.63 15.61 -12.68
N ILE A 219 -17.42 15.54 -12.15
CA ILE A 219 -16.57 14.34 -12.20
C ILE A 219 -16.51 13.69 -10.82
N HIS A 220 -16.31 12.38 -10.80
CA HIS A 220 -16.16 11.62 -9.57
C HIS A 220 -14.76 11.82 -8.95
N ASN A 221 -13.72 11.99 -9.76
CA ASN A 221 -12.35 12.35 -9.35
C ASN A 221 -11.66 11.33 -8.41
N ASP A 222 -12.17 10.10 -8.38
CA ASP A 222 -11.59 8.94 -7.66
C ASP A 222 -12.12 7.63 -8.29
N LEU A 223 -12.24 7.57 -9.63
CA LEU A 223 -12.74 6.39 -10.34
C LEU A 223 -11.69 5.29 -10.42
N LYS A 224 -11.62 4.52 -9.34
CA LYS A 224 -10.90 3.25 -9.23
C LYS A 224 -11.88 2.07 -9.29
N LEU A 225 -11.39 0.88 -9.68
CA LEU A 225 -12.25 -0.29 -9.90
C LEU A 225 -13.07 -0.70 -8.67
N ASN A 226 -12.56 -0.46 -7.46
CA ASN A 226 -13.27 -0.75 -6.21
C ASN A 226 -14.33 0.32 -5.82
N ASN A 227 -14.43 1.40 -6.59
CA ASN A 227 -15.53 2.37 -6.51
C ASN A 227 -16.63 2.07 -7.54
N ILE A 228 -16.59 0.89 -8.15
CA ILE A 228 -17.49 0.46 -9.23
C ILE A 228 -18.11 -0.88 -8.85
N LEU A 229 -19.44 -0.94 -8.91
CA LEU A 229 -20.22 -2.13 -8.61
C LEU A 229 -20.76 -2.74 -9.90
N LEU A 230 -20.59 -4.05 -10.06
CA LEU A 230 -21.10 -4.86 -11.17
C LEU A 230 -22.23 -5.78 -10.70
N LEU A 231 -23.34 -5.80 -11.45
CA LEU A 231 -24.46 -6.71 -11.17
C LEU A 231 -24.03 -8.18 -11.33
N HIS A 232 -24.35 -9.05 -10.35
CA HIS A 232 -23.94 -10.47 -10.37
C HIS A 232 -24.39 -11.21 -11.65
N ASP A 233 -25.65 -10.99 -12.07
CA ASP A 233 -26.26 -11.67 -13.22
C ASP A 233 -26.06 -10.92 -14.54
N TRP A 234 -24.94 -10.20 -14.68
CA TRP A 234 -24.66 -9.35 -15.84
C TRP A 234 -24.78 -10.06 -17.19
N GLU A 235 -24.39 -11.34 -17.28
CA GLU A 235 -24.48 -12.15 -18.50
C GLU A 235 -25.92 -12.31 -18.99
N THR A 236 -26.87 -12.36 -18.06
CA THR A 236 -28.30 -12.47 -18.38
C THR A 236 -28.92 -11.09 -18.64
N ALA A 237 -28.46 -10.06 -17.93
CA ALA A 237 -28.96 -8.70 -18.07
C ALA A 237 -28.49 -8.02 -19.37
N ALA A 238 -27.31 -8.39 -19.88
CA ALA A 238 -26.73 -7.88 -21.11
C ALA A 238 -26.01 -9.01 -21.89
N PRO A 239 -26.77 -9.85 -22.64
CA PRO A 239 -26.18 -10.94 -23.41
C PRO A 239 -25.21 -10.40 -24.49
N ALA A 240 -24.13 -11.14 -24.74
CA ALA A 240 -23.01 -10.77 -25.62
C ALA A 240 -23.40 -10.43 -27.08
N THR A 241 -24.66 -10.66 -27.48
CA THR A 241 -25.18 -10.44 -28.84
C THR A 241 -25.45 -8.97 -29.19
N SER A 242 -25.33 -8.03 -28.24
CA SER A 242 -25.41 -6.59 -28.53
C SER A 242 -24.70 -5.78 -27.44
N LEU A 243 -23.71 -4.96 -27.80
CA LEU A 243 -23.13 -3.97 -26.88
C LEU A 243 -24.24 -2.99 -26.44
N PRO A 244 -24.53 -2.86 -25.14
CA PRO A 244 -25.62 -2.02 -24.67
C PRO A 244 -25.25 -0.54 -24.88
N LEU A 245 -25.69 0.03 -25.99
CA LEU A 245 -25.57 1.47 -26.28
C LEU A 245 -26.52 2.33 -25.44
N SER A 246 -27.51 1.73 -24.77
CA SER A 246 -28.47 2.41 -23.90
C SER A 246 -28.44 1.83 -22.49
N LEU A 247 -28.35 2.69 -21.48
CA LEU A 247 -28.37 2.30 -20.07
C LEU A 247 -29.75 1.77 -19.65
N ASN A 248 -29.82 0.56 -19.10
CA ASN A 248 -31.00 0.08 -18.39
C ASN A 248 -31.03 0.67 -16.98
N LEU A 249 -31.79 1.74 -16.79
CA LEU A 249 -31.84 2.48 -15.52
C LEU A 249 -32.75 1.83 -14.46
N SER A 250 -33.52 0.79 -14.81
CA SER A 250 -34.35 0.06 -13.83
C SER A 250 -33.50 -0.87 -12.96
N GLN A 251 -32.50 -1.50 -13.56
CA GLN A 251 -31.47 -2.26 -12.87
C GLN A 251 -30.14 -2.04 -13.61
N PRO A 252 -29.39 -0.98 -13.25
CA PRO A 252 -28.13 -0.66 -13.91
C PRO A 252 -27.14 -1.80 -13.80
N LEU A 253 -26.46 -2.12 -14.90
CA LEU A 253 -25.38 -3.10 -14.89
C LEU A 253 -24.20 -2.62 -14.03
N ILE A 254 -23.93 -1.32 -14.07
CA ILE A 254 -22.87 -0.64 -13.33
C ILE A 254 -23.49 0.38 -12.38
N ARG A 255 -22.93 0.48 -11.17
CA ARG A 255 -23.17 1.58 -10.24
C ARG A 255 -21.84 2.16 -9.75
N LEU A 256 -21.85 3.45 -9.45
CA LEU A 256 -20.72 4.22 -8.94
C LEU A 256 -20.96 4.55 -7.47
N ILE A 257 -19.94 4.34 -6.63
CA ILE A 257 -19.98 4.59 -5.18
C ILE A 257 -18.78 5.44 -4.76
N ASP A 258 -18.81 6.01 -3.56
CA ASP A 258 -17.67 6.74 -2.97
C ASP A 258 -17.41 8.09 -3.64
N TRP A 259 -18.45 8.94 -3.71
CA TRP A 259 -18.39 10.26 -4.35
C TRP A 259 -17.68 11.35 -3.51
N GLU A 260 -16.87 10.95 -2.53
CA GLU A 260 -16.25 11.84 -1.53
C GLU A 260 -15.28 12.87 -2.13
N LYS A 261 -14.61 12.54 -3.25
CA LYS A 261 -13.67 13.45 -3.94
C LYS A 261 -14.25 14.19 -5.13
N SER A 262 -15.55 14.04 -5.36
CA SER A 262 -16.21 14.61 -6.55
C SER A 262 -16.07 16.13 -6.61
N VAL A 263 -15.86 16.65 -7.82
CA VAL A 263 -15.65 18.06 -8.08
C VAL A 263 -16.25 18.46 -9.43
N TRP A 264 -16.43 19.76 -9.64
CA TRP A 264 -16.63 20.27 -10.99
C TRP A 264 -15.28 20.26 -11.72
N GLY A 265 -15.15 19.46 -12.76
CA GLY A 265 -13.84 19.14 -13.34
C GLY A 265 -13.83 18.76 -14.80
N ASP A 266 -12.64 18.40 -15.26
CA ASP A 266 -12.38 17.95 -16.64
C ASP A 266 -12.83 16.48 -16.81
N PRO A 267 -13.77 16.17 -17.71
CA PRO A 267 -14.28 14.81 -17.91
C PRO A 267 -13.21 13.80 -18.34
N ALA A 268 -12.09 14.26 -18.90
CA ALA A 268 -10.98 13.40 -19.27
C ALA A 268 -10.26 12.81 -18.04
N ALA A 269 -10.36 13.45 -16.86
CA ALA A 269 -9.77 12.97 -15.61
C ALA A 269 -10.36 11.61 -15.21
N ASP A 270 -11.70 11.52 -15.16
CA ASP A 270 -12.43 10.31 -14.81
C ASP A 270 -12.20 9.16 -15.81
N LEU A 271 -12.25 9.45 -17.12
CA LEU A 271 -11.95 8.44 -18.13
C LEU A 271 -10.48 8.00 -18.09
N GLY A 272 -9.56 8.94 -17.85
CA GLY A 272 -8.16 8.65 -17.62
C GLY A 272 -7.94 7.74 -16.40
N ALA A 273 -8.67 7.99 -15.30
CA ALA A 273 -8.57 7.21 -14.08
C ALA A 273 -9.04 5.75 -14.26
N LEU A 274 -10.10 5.55 -15.03
CA LEU A 274 -10.56 4.21 -15.41
C LEU A 274 -9.51 3.47 -16.24
N ILE A 275 -8.95 4.11 -17.27
CA ILE A 275 -7.90 3.51 -18.10
C ILE A 275 -6.67 3.17 -17.25
N ALA A 276 -6.25 4.09 -16.39
CA ALA A 276 -5.16 3.85 -15.44
C ALA A 276 -5.45 2.65 -14.53
N SER A 277 -6.70 2.43 -14.12
CA SER A 277 -7.07 1.27 -13.32
C SER A 277 -6.94 -0.06 -14.08
N TYR A 278 -7.27 -0.11 -15.37
CA TYR A 278 -6.94 -1.28 -16.20
C TYR A 278 -5.43 -1.46 -16.37
N LEU A 279 -4.69 -0.37 -16.58
CA LEU A 279 -3.22 -0.43 -16.65
C LEU A 279 -2.61 -0.92 -15.33
N LYS A 280 -3.19 -0.57 -14.17
CA LYS A 280 -2.79 -1.09 -12.85
C LYS A 280 -2.98 -2.60 -12.76
N LEU A 281 -4.05 -3.18 -13.33
CA LEU A 281 -4.23 -4.65 -13.39
C LEU A 281 -3.07 -5.32 -14.15
N TRP A 282 -2.69 -4.77 -15.31
CA TRP A 282 -1.54 -5.27 -16.07
C TRP A 282 -0.22 -5.07 -15.31
N LEU A 283 0.05 -3.87 -14.81
CA LEU A 283 1.29 -3.54 -14.09
C LEU A 283 1.48 -4.37 -12.82
N LYS A 284 0.43 -4.58 -12.04
CA LYS A 284 0.46 -5.43 -10.84
C LYS A 284 0.58 -6.92 -11.17
N SER A 285 0.24 -7.33 -12.39
CA SER A 285 0.46 -8.70 -12.87
C SER A 285 1.90 -8.98 -13.29
N LEU A 286 2.76 -7.96 -13.37
CA LEU A 286 4.16 -8.11 -13.73
C LEU A 286 4.97 -8.70 -12.56
N THR A 287 5.78 -9.71 -12.85
CA THR A 287 6.75 -10.24 -11.88
C THR A 287 8.04 -9.42 -11.93
N VAL A 288 8.05 -8.22 -11.33
CA VAL A 288 9.22 -7.31 -11.34
C VAL A 288 10.04 -7.45 -10.05
N LYS A 289 10.88 -8.48 -9.95
CA LYS A 289 11.87 -8.60 -8.87
C LYS A 289 13.27 -8.20 -9.35
N ALA A 290 14.12 -7.74 -8.42
CA ALA A 290 15.49 -7.35 -8.73
C ALA A 290 16.25 -8.48 -9.45
N GLY A 291 16.73 -8.20 -10.67
CA GLY A 291 17.45 -9.14 -11.53
C GLY A 291 16.61 -9.87 -12.59
N ILE A 292 15.29 -9.64 -12.67
CA ILE A 292 14.45 -10.03 -13.81
C ILE A 292 14.45 -8.85 -14.79
N ASP A 293 14.78 -9.07 -16.07
CA ASP A 293 14.70 -8.00 -17.07
C ASP A 293 13.24 -7.66 -17.41
N LEU A 294 13.03 -6.45 -17.95
CA LEU A 294 11.69 -5.93 -18.27
C LEU A 294 10.99 -6.76 -19.37
N ASP A 295 11.71 -7.19 -20.41
CA ASP A 295 11.13 -7.98 -21.51
C ASP A 295 10.57 -9.31 -21.01
N LEU A 296 11.24 -9.89 -20.01
CA LEU A 296 10.85 -11.12 -19.37
C LEU A 296 9.67 -10.91 -18.41
N ALA A 297 9.68 -9.83 -17.63
CA ALA A 297 8.56 -9.46 -16.77
C ALA A 297 7.27 -9.24 -17.59
N LEU A 298 7.37 -8.60 -18.77
CA LEU A 298 6.26 -8.39 -19.69
C LEU A 298 5.67 -9.70 -20.23
N ARG A 299 6.51 -10.69 -20.55
CA ARG A 299 6.07 -11.98 -21.07
C ARG A 299 5.33 -12.84 -20.04
N PHE A 300 5.55 -12.60 -18.75
CA PHE A 300 4.96 -13.38 -17.67
C PHE A 300 3.85 -12.64 -16.92
N ALA A 301 3.39 -11.51 -17.45
CA ALA A 301 2.19 -10.85 -16.96
C ALA A 301 1.03 -11.87 -16.92
N THR A 302 0.46 -12.16 -15.74
CA THR A 302 -0.72 -13.03 -15.64
C THR A 302 -1.95 -12.38 -16.31
N THR A 303 -1.94 -11.04 -16.39
CA THR A 303 -2.86 -10.23 -17.17
C THR A 303 -2.07 -9.38 -18.17
N PRO A 304 -1.69 -9.91 -19.34
CA PRO A 304 -0.99 -9.13 -20.36
C PRO A 304 -1.90 -8.03 -20.91
N LEU A 305 -1.31 -6.90 -21.32
CA LEU A 305 -2.05 -5.72 -21.78
C LEU A 305 -2.99 -6.04 -22.96
N GLU A 306 -2.57 -6.96 -23.84
CA GLU A 306 -3.36 -7.44 -24.99
C GLU A 306 -4.71 -8.05 -24.58
N LYS A 307 -4.78 -8.66 -23.40
CA LYS A 307 -6.03 -9.21 -22.83
C LYS A 307 -7.01 -8.10 -22.43
N LEU A 308 -6.51 -6.89 -22.16
CA LEU A 308 -7.29 -5.73 -21.74
C LEU A 308 -7.73 -4.83 -22.91
N HIS A 309 -7.04 -4.89 -24.06
CA HIS A 309 -7.34 -4.07 -25.24
C HIS A 309 -8.83 -4.03 -25.63
N PRO A 310 -9.58 -5.16 -25.67
CA PRO A 310 -10.99 -5.13 -26.07
C PRO A 310 -11.87 -4.36 -25.08
N SER A 311 -11.63 -4.53 -23.79
CA SER A 311 -12.36 -3.82 -22.73
C SER A 311 -12.03 -2.33 -22.73
N LEU A 312 -10.74 -1.97 -22.83
CA LEU A 312 -10.30 -0.58 -22.91
C LEU A 312 -10.91 0.15 -24.12
N SER A 313 -10.92 -0.51 -25.28
CA SER A 313 -11.50 0.07 -26.50
C SER A 313 -13.01 0.27 -26.37
N ALA A 314 -13.74 -0.74 -25.88
CA ALA A 314 -15.18 -0.68 -25.74
C ALA A 314 -15.63 0.34 -24.68
N LEU A 315 -14.89 0.47 -23.58
CA LEU A 315 -15.11 1.48 -22.55
C LEU A 315 -15.04 2.90 -23.15
N THR A 316 -13.94 3.20 -23.85
CA THR A 316 -13.75 4.53 -24.47
C THR A 316 -14.75 4.79 -25.60
N GLN A 317 -15.03 3.80 -26.44
CA GLN A 317 -16.01 3.92 -27.52
C GLN A 317 -17.43 4.18 -27.00
N ALA A 318 -17.85 3.44 -25.96
CA ALA A 318 -19.16 3.64 -25.35
C ALA A 318 -19.27 5.00 -24.66
N TYR A 319 -18.20 5.46 -23.99
CA TYR A 319 -18.13 6.79 -23.41
C TYR A 319 -18.35 7.88 -24.48
N LEU A 320 -17.59 7.81 -25.60
CA LEU A 320 -17.68 8.79 -26.67
C LEU A 320 -19.02 8.75 -27.42
N ALA A 321 -19.60 7.56 -27.59
CA ALA A 321 -20.92 7.39 -28.21
C ALA A 321 -22.03 8.00 -27.34
N GLN A 322 -21.94 7.87 -26.01
CA GLN A 322 -22.91 8.44 -25.08
C GLN A 322 -22.73 9.97 -24.92
N PHE A 323 -21.49 10.47 -24.96
CA PHE A 323 -21.17 11.88 -24.76
C PHE A 323 -20.37 12.49 -25.95
N PRO A 324 -20.95 12.57 -27.16
CA PRO A 324 -20.23 13.05 -28.35
C PRO A 324 -19.82 14.52 -28.28
N GLN A 325 -20.56 15.36 -27.52
CA GLN A 325 -20.26 16.79 -27.36
C GLN A 325 -18.89 17.03 -26.72
N VAL A 326 -18.33 16.05 -26.02
CA VAL A 326 -16.98 16.16 -25.44
C VAL A 326 -15.90 16.37 -26.50
N LEU A 327 -16.08 15.79 -27.70
CA LEU A 327 -15.14 15.94 -28.81
C LEU A 327 -15.27 17.31 -29.50
N GLU A 328 -16.43 17.94 -29.40
CA GLU A 328 -16.63 19.32 -29.88
C GLU A 328 -15.91 20.31 -28.96
N ARG A 329 -15.96 20.07 -27.64
CA ARG A 329 -15.27 20.89 -26.63
C ARG A 329 -13.76 20.65 -26.62
N PHE A 330 -13.34 19.39 -26.67
CA PHE A 330 -11.95 18.97 -26.61
C PHE A 330 -11.58 18.17 -27.87
N PRO A 331 -11.15 18.83 -28.97
CA PRO A 331 -10.72 18.12 -30.18
C PRO A 331 -9.54 17.15 -29.95
N ASP A 332 -8.75 17.37 -28.90
CA ASP A 332 -7.62 16.55 -28.46
C ASP A 332 -7.99 15.59 -27.32
N PHE A 333 -9.28 15.24 -27.15
CA PHE A 333 -9.77 14.48 -25.99
C PHE A 333 -9.03 13.17 -25.75
N LEU A 334 -8.74 12.36 -26.78
CA LEU A 334 -8.02 11.09 -26.60
C LEU A 334 -6.58 11.28 -26.08
N PRO A 335 -5.73 12.15 -26.67
CA PRO A 335 -4.47 12.54 -26.05
C PRO A 335 -4.60 13.09 -24.63
N ARG A 336 -5.59 13.94 -24.36
CA ARG A 336 -5.86 14.49 -23.03
C ARG A 336 -6.16 13.39 -22.00
N VAL A 337 -7.00 12.43 -22.36
CA VAL A 337 -7.32 11.24 -21.55
C VAL A 337 -6.07 10.41 -21.26
N MET A 338 -5.16 10.24 -22.23
CA MET A 338 -3.88 9.57 -21.97
C MET A 338 -3.03 10.32 -20.94
N ARG A 339 -2.99 11.66 -20.99
CA ARG A 339 -2.26 12.46 -20.00
C ARG A 339 -2.85 12.28 -18.60
N PHE A 340 -4.17 12.34 -18.46
CA PHE A 340 -4.83 12.07 -17.17
C PHE A 340 -4.64 10.63 -16.70
N ALA A 341 -4.64 9.64 -17.60
CA ALA A 341 -4.31 8.26 -17.23
C ALA A 341 -2.87 8.15 -16.69
N GLY A 342 -1.91 8.86 -17.30
CA GLY A 342 -0.55 8.94 -16.78
C GLY A 342 -0.47 9.65 -15.43
N PHE A 343 -1.22 10.73 -15.25
CA PHE A 343 -1.29 11.45 -13.98
C PHE A 343 -1.91 10.60 -12.86
N GLU A 344 -3.00 9.87 -13.14
CA GLU A 344 -3.61 8.93 -12.17
C GLU A 344 -2.64 7.84 -11.71
N LEU A 345 -1.74 7.36 -12.59
CA LEU A 345 -0.72 6.40 -12.19
C LEU A 345 0.30 7.00 -11.19
N ILE A 346 0.58 8.30 -11.28
CA ILE A 346 1.43 9.03 -10.33
C ILE A 346 0.69 9.21 -9.00
N GLU A 347 -0.58 9.64 -9.04
CA GLU A 347 -1.45 9.76 -7.87
C GLU A 347 -1.61 8.42 -7.15
N ALA A 348 -1.72 7.31 -7.88
CA ALA A 348 -1.78 5.98 -7.30
C ALA A 348 -0.50 5.62 -6.51
N ILE A 349 0.68 6.05 -6.97
CA ILE A 349 1.94 5.87 -6.22
C ILE A 349 1.94 6.77 -4.98
N GLN A 350 1.55 8.03 -5.09
CA GLN A 350 1.45 8.95 -3.95
C GLN A 350 0.47 8.45 -2.89
N ALA A 351 -0.67 7.88 -3.31
CA ALA A 351 -1.63 7.25 -2.41
C ALA A 351 -0.99 6.10 -1.62
N LYS A 352 -0.25 5.18 -2.27
CA LYS A 352 0.47 4.11 -1.57
C LYS A 352 1.48 4.67 -0.56
N LEU A 353 2.28 5.64 -0.98
CA LEU A 353 3.29 6.29 -0.13
C LEU A 353 2.67 7.01 1.08
N HIS A 354 1.47 7.56 0.92
CA HIS A 354 0.71 8.19 1.99
C HIS A 354 0.31 7.20 3.10
N TYR A 355 0.09 5.94 2.75
CA TYR A 355 -0.15 4.83 3.68
C TYR A 355 1.14 4.09 4.09
N HIS A 356 2.30 4.72 3.87
CA HIS A 356 3.62 4.18 4.22
C HIS A 356 3.98 2.87 3.51
N GLU A 357 3.31 2.53 2.41
CA GLU A 357 3.63 1.35 1.62
C GLU A 357 4.97 1.52 0.86
N PRO A 358 5.70 0.42 0.59
CA PRO A 358 6.98 0.49 -0.09
C PRO A 358 6.92 1.05 -1.52
N PHE A 359 7.98 1.75 -1.92
CA PHE A 359 8.20 2.18 -3.31
C PHE A 359 9.16 1.21 -4.01
N GLY A 360 8.60 0.22 -4.69
CA GLY A 360 9.33 -0.89 -5.31
C GLY A 360 9.48 -0.78 -6.82
N ASN A 361 9.91 -1.89 -7.43
CA ASN A 361 10.12 -1.95 -8.89
C ASN A 361 8.82 -1.81 -9.69
N ILE A 362 7.69 -2.28 -9.15
CA ILE A 362 6.38 -2.15 -9.80
C ILE A 362 6.00 -0.66 -9.88
N GLU A 363 6.19 0.10 -8.81
CA GLU A 363 5.93 1.53 -8.77
C GLU A 363 6.90 2.30 -9.69
N ILE A 364 8.16 1.88 -9.81
CA ILE A 364 9.11 2.43 -10.79
C ILE A 364 8.61 2.18 -12.23
N CYS A 365 8.16 0.96 -12.56
CA CYS A 365 7.56 0.66 -13.86
C CYS A 365 6.29 1.48 -14.11
N MET A 366 5.45 1.63 -13.09
CA MET A 366 4.24 2.45 -13.14
C MET A 366 4.57 3.92 -13.46
N LEU A 367 5.58 4.50 -12.81
CA LEU A 367 6.07 5.85 -13.10
C LEU A 367 6.63 5.98 -14.53
N GLN A 368 7.30 4.95 -15.04
CA GLN A 368 7.79 4.95 -16.43
C GLN A 368 6.64 4.94 -17.44
N VAL A 369 5.60 4.14 -17.21
CA VAL A 369 4.38 4.14 -18.04
C VAL A 369 3.69 5.49 -17.94
N ALA A 370 3.50 6.03 -16.73
CA ALA A 370 2.94 7.34 -16.49
C ALA A 370 3.64 8.43 -17.30
N LYS A 371 4.98 8.44 -17.28
CA LYS A 371 5.80 9.37 -18.05
C LYS A 371 5.60 9.23 -19.56
N THR A 372 5.50 8.02 -20.10
CA THR A 372 5.22 7.81 -21.52
C THR A 372 3.81 8.32 -21.91
N LEU A 373 2.82 8.09 -21.05
CA LEU A 373 1.45 8.57 -21.26
C LEU A 373 1.35 10.09 -21.25
N LEU A 374 2.02 10.75 -20.28
CA LEU A 374 2.04 12.21 -20.14
C LEU A 374 2.86 12.90 -21.24
N CYS A 375 4.07 12.41 -21.52
CA CYS A 375 4.99 13.07 -22.46
C CYS A 375 4.75 12.73 -23.93
N THR A 376 4.14 11.58 -24.24
CA THR A 376 3.90 11.13 -25.63
C THR A 376 2.48 10.58 -25.87
N PRO A 377 1.43 11.30 -25.45
CA PRO A 377 0.07 10.77 -25.36
C PRO A 377 -0.48 10.19 -26.67
N THR A 378 -0.28 10.87 -27.81
CA THR A 378 -0.76 10.39 -29.11
C THR A 378 -0.12 9.07 -29.54
N LYS A 379 1.16 8.87 -29.22
CA LYS A 379 1.89 7.63 -29.56
C LYS A 379 1.50 6.46 -28.66
N SER A 380 0.98 6.76 -27.48
CA SER A 380 0.56 5.75 -26.49
C SER A 380 -0.80 5.12 -26.84
N ILE A 381 -1.66 5.80 -27.60
CA ILE A 381 -3.02 5.32 -27.93
C ILE A 381 -2.99 3.89 -28.53
N PRO A 382 -2.21 3.58 -29.59
CA PRO A 382 -2.19 2.23 -30.14
C PRO A 382 -1.67 1.16 -29.19
N THR A 383 -0.78 1.54 -28.27
CA THR A 383 -0.23 0.63 -27.25
C THR A 383 -1.25 0.32 -26.17
N VAL A 384 -2.01 1.32 -25.70
CA VAL A 384 -3.01 1.14 -24.63
C VAL A 384 -4.25 0.43 -25.14
N PHE A 385 -4.74 0.79 -26.32
CA PHE A 385 -6.02 0.29 -26.83
C PHE A 385 -5.88 -0.88 -27.82
N GLY A 386 -4.68 -1.15 -28.33
CA GLY A 386 -4.48 -2.13 -29.40
C GLY A 386 -5.03 -1.69 -30.77
N CYS A 387 -5.51 -0.44 -30.90
CA CYS A 387 -6.05 0.14 -32.12
C CYS A 387 -5.73 1.64 -32.21
N THR A 388 -5.86 2.21 -33.41
CA THR A 388 -5.54 3.62 -33.66
C THR A 388 -6.62 4.58 -33.12
N ALA A 389 -6.27 5.85 -32.94
CA ALA A 389 -7.22 6.89 -32.54
C ALA A 389 -8.43 6.98 -33.49
N ASP A 390 -8.19 6.90 -34.80
CA ASP A 390 -9.25 6.93 -35.82
C ASP A 390 -10.21 5.74 -35.68
N GLU A 391 -9.71 4.56 -35.30
CA GLU A 391 -10.53 3.38 -35.06
C GLU A 391 -11.36 3.49 -33.77
N LEU A 392 -10.86 4.17 -32.74
CA LEU A 392 -11.64 4.47 -31.52
C LEU A 392 -12.75 5.49 -31.78
N LEU A 393 -12.51 6.48 -32.65
CA LEU A 393 -13.48 7.51 -33.01
C LEU A 393 -14.54 7.01 -34.00
N ALA A 394 -14.28 5.93 -34.73
CA ALA A 394 -15.21 5.34 -35.68
C ALA A 394 -16.35 4.57 -34.97
N THR A 395 -17.37 5.30 -34.52
CA THR A 395 -18.55 4.77 -33.79
C THR A 395 -19.44 3.84 -34.63
N ASP A 396 -19.31 3.83 -35.97
CA ASP A 396 -20.08 2.97 -36.88
C ASP A 396 -19.71 1.45 -36.79
N ARG A 397 -18.75 1.08 -35.94
CA ARG A 397 -18.31 -0.31 -35.74
C ARG A 397 -18.89 -1.01 -34.50
N VAL A 398 -19.69 -0.33 -33.67
CA VAL A 398 -20.33 -0.99 -32.52
C VAL A 398 -21.26 -2.13 -32.97
N ASP A 399 -21.77 -2.07 -34.21
CA ASP A 399 -22.57 -3.11 -34.85
C ASP A 399 -21.75 -4.32 -35.39
N ARG A 400 -20.42 -4.32 -35.30
CA ARG A 400 -19.54 -5.36 -35.89
C ARG A 400 -18.62 -6.05 -34.90
N VAL A 401 -19.03 -6.21 -33.64
CA VAL A 401 -18.38 -7.15 -32.71
C VAL A 401 -18.85 -8.60 -32.94
N GLU A 402 -19.74 -8.84 -33.90
CA GLU A 402 -19.91 -10.15 -34.51
C GLU A 402 -18.66 -10.52 -35.34
N GLN A 403 -17.65 -11.15 -34.73
CA GLN A 403 -16.82 -12.23 -35.34
C GLN A 403 -15.48 -12.56 -34.64
N LEU A 404 -15.16 -12.02 -33.45
CA LEU A 404 -13.93 -12.42 -32.73
C LEU A 404 -14.12 -13.51 -31.66
N GLU A 405 -15.35 -13.91 -31.33
CA GLU A 405 -15.62 -14.96 -30.34
C GLU A 405 -15.86 -16.38 -30.91
N THR A 406 -15.66 -16.62 -32.20
CA THR A 406 -15.94 -17.95 -32.80
C THR A 406 -14.72 -18.82 -33.12
N ASN A 407 -13.55 -18.55 -32.54
CA ASN A 407 -12.39 -19.45 -32.61
C ASN A 407 -11.82 -19.85 -31.22
N ALA A 408 -12.66 -19.88 -30.19
CA ALA A 408 -12.38 -20.61 -28.96
C ALA A 408 -13.25 -21.88 -28.90
N SER A 409 -13.15 -22.74 -29.92
CA SER A 409 -13.73 -24.09 -29.83
C SER A 409 -12.71 -25.04 -29.21
N THR A 410 -13.05 -25.53 -28.02
CA THR A 410 -12.65 -26.84 -27.48
C THR A 410 -11.15 -27.14 -27.49
N ASP A 411 -10.45 -26.61 -26.49
CA ASP A 411 -9.37 -27.35 -25.83
C ASP A 411 -9.54 -27.24 -24.30
N GLU A 412 -10.75 -27.51 -23.82
CA GLU A 412 -10.98 -27.96 -22.45
C GLU A 412 -10.42 -29.38 -22.29
N ARG A 413 -9.10 -29.54 -22.34
CA ARG A 413 -8.41 -30.79 -21.97
C ARG A 413 -6.90 -30.69 -21.82
N MET A 414 -6.35 -29.62 -21.27
CA MET A 414 -5.03 -29.67 -20.60
C MET A 414 -4.91 -28.65 -19.45
N LEU A 415 -5.76 -28.79 -18.44
CA LEU A 415 -5.41 -28.40 -17.07
C LEU A 415 -5.41 -29.68 -16.24
N ALA A 416 -4.34 -30.46 -16.38
CA ALA A 416 -4.00 -31.42 -15.34
C ALA A 416 -3.58 -30.60 -14.12
N SER A 417 -4.52 -30.42 -13.20
CA SER A 417 -4.25 -30.10 -11.81
C SER A 417 -3.17 -31.06 -11.31
N VAL A 418 -1.93 -30.60 -11.17
CA VAL A 418 -1.08 -31.13 -10.11
C VAL A 418 -1.68 -30.52 -8.85
N ASN A 419 -2.66 -31.24 -8.27
CA ASN A 419 -3.13 -30.89 -6.94
C ASN A 419 -1.90 -30.83 -6.03
N PRO A 420 -1.77 -29.80 -5.17
CA PRO A 420 -0.92 -29.96 -4.00
C PRO A 420 -1.32 -31.27 -3.30
N PRO A 421 -0.38 -32.00 -2.70
CA PRO A 421 -0.69 -33.24 -1.99
C PRO A 421 -1.70 -33.06 -0.83
N VAL A 422 -2.05 -31.80 -0.50
CA VAL A 422 -3.05 -31.43 0.50
C VAL A 422 -3.96 -30.33 -0.06
N ALA A 423 -5.28 -30.45 0.16
CA ALA A 423 -6.23 -29.39 -0.17
C ALA A 423 -5.93 -28.14 0.70
N ILE A 424 -5.66 -27.01 0.04
CA ILE A 424 -5.31 -25.71 0.68
C ILE A 424 -6.37 -25.30 1.73
N SER A 425 -7.62 -25.72 1.56
CA SER A 425 -8.75 -25.39 2.44
C SER A 425 -8.86 -26.24 3.72
N SER A 426 -7.83 -26.97 4.15
CA SER A 426 -7.96 -27.94 5.26
C SER A 426 -6.87 -27.92 6.34
N ILE A 427 -5.94 -26.95 6.30
CA ILE A 427 -4.98 -26.72 7.38
C ILE A 427 -5.20 -25.30 7.90
N GLU A 428 -5.69 -25.17 9.14
CA GLU A 428 -5.70 -23.90 9.84
C GLU A 428 -4.25 -23.43 10.01
N PRO A 429 -3.89 -22.18 9.63
CA PRO A 429 -2.55 -21.67 9.85
C PRO A 429 -2.27 -21.60 11.36
N ILE A 430 -1.38 -22.47 11.85
CA ILE A 430 -0.92 -22.45 13.24
C ILE A 430 0.24 -21.43 13.32
N ALA A 431 0.07 -20.40 14.16
CA ALA A 431 1.11 -19.43 14.44
C ALA A 431 2.41 -20.11 14.89
N PHE A 432 3.56 -19.71 14.32
CA PHE A 432 4.86 -20.14 14.80
C PHE A 432 5.00 -19.76 16.27
N LYS A 433 5.22 -20.76 17.12
CA LYS A 433 5.57 -20.55 18.51
C LYS A 433 6.98 -21.07 18.69
N PRO A 434 7.98 -20.20 18.92
CA PRO A 434 9.32 -20.68 19.18
C PRO A 434 9.27 -21.67 20.36
N PRO A 435 10.00 -22.78 20.28
CA PRO A 435 9.97 -23.82 21.31
C PRO A 435 10.36 -23.21 22.67
N LEU A 436 9.73 -23.70 23.74
CA LEU A 436 10.06 -23.35 25.12
C LEU A 436 10.64 -24.59 25.82
N PRO A 437 11.87 -24.53 26.39
CA PRO A 437 12.78 -23.38 26.42
C PRO A 437 13.33 -23.01 25.03
N PHE A 438 13.59 -21.72 24.81
CA PHE A 438 14.15 -21.23 23.55
C PHE A 438 15.61 -21.67 23.42
N GLU A 439 15.90 -22.46 22.38
CA GLU A 439 17.25 -22.84 21.98
C GLU A 439 17.38 -22.70 20.45
N GLN A 440 18.41 -21.99 19.99
CA GLN A 440 18.63 -21.81 18.54
C GLN A 440 18.85 -23.13 17.81
N ALA A 441 19.43 -24.13 18.49
CA ALA A 441 19.61 -25.47 17.95
C ALA A 441 18.26 -26.14 17.59
N SER A 442 17.21 -25.92 18.40
CA SER A 442 15.88 -26.46 18.13
C SER A 442 15.21 -25.80 16.92
N ILE A 443 15.43 -24.49 16.72
CA ILE A 443 14.90 -23.78 15.55
C ILE A 443 15.61 -24.25 14.28
N LEU A 444 16.92 -24.46 14.35
CA LEU A 444 17.67 -25.00 13.22
C LEU A 444 17.26 -26.44 12.88
N ASP A 445 16.99 -27.27 13.90
CA ASP A 445 16.44 -28.61 13.70
C ASP A 445 15.09 -28.55 13.00
N ASP A 446 14.18 -27.67 13.44
CA ASP A 446 12.88 -27.46 12.79
C ASP A 446 13.04 -27.06 11.31
N LEU A 447 13.90 -26.06 11.04
CA LEU A 447 14.20 -25.56 9.69
C LEU A 447 14.69 -26.67 8.75
N VAL A 448 15.64 -27.50 9.18
CA VAL A 448 16.20 -28.54 8.29
C VAL A 448 15.26 -29.72 8.10
N ASN A 449 14.38 -30.01 9.06
CA ASN A 449 13.47 -31.16 9.02
C ASN A 449 12.12 -30.87 8.35
N HIS A 450 11.58 -29.66 8.48
CA HIS A 450 10.15 -29.42 8.20
C HIS A 450 9.87 -28.53 7.00
N ILE A 451 10.89 -28.00 6.32
CA ILE A 451 10.74 -27.25 5.07
C ILE A 451 10.77 -28.18 3.86
N GLN A 452 9.74 -28.09 3.03
CA GLN A 452 9.62 -28.81 1.76
C GLN A 452 9.63 -27.83 0.59
N ILE A 453 10.44 -28.12 -0.44
CA ILE A 453 10.54 -27.34 -1.67
C ILE A 453 10.02 -28.20 -2.81
N TYR A 454 9.01 -27.71 -3.54
CA TYR A 454 8.40 -28.42 -4.65
C TYR A 454 8.91 -27.91 -6.01
N SER A 455 8.81 -28.75 -7.04
CA SER A 455 9.29 -28.43 -8.40
C SER A 455 8.52 -27.31 -9.10
N ASN A 456 7.32 -26.98 -8.64
CA ASN A 456 6.54 -25.83 -9.08
C ASN A 456 6.93 -24.52 -8.35
N GLY A 457 7.90 -24.56 -7.44
CA GLY A 457 8.35 -23.43 -6.63
C GLY A 457 7.59 -23.23 -5.32
N TRP A 458 6.65 -24.13 -4.98
CA TRP A 458 5.95 -24.06 -3.71
C TRP A 458 6.90 -24.40 -2.56
N MET A 459 6.73 -23.68 -1.46
CA MET A 459 7.46 -23.91 -0.22
C MET A 459 6.47 -24.07 0.92
N VAL A 460 6.60 -25.17 1.65
CA VAL A 460 5.64 -25.54 2.69
C VAL A 460 6.42 -25.90 3.95
N HIS A 461 5.96 -25.38 5.09
CA HIS A 461 6.37 -25.87 6.39
C HIS A 461 5.39 -26.94 6.86
N ALA A 462 5.88 -28.07 7.39
CA ALA A 462 5.01 -29.17 7.81
C ALA A 462 4.03 -28.80 8.96
N ASN A 463 4.41 -27.82 9.79
CA ASN A 463 3.72 -27.48 11.04
C ASN A 463 3.15 -26.05 11.10
N TYR A 464 3.48 -25.18 10.14
CA TYR A 464 3.13 -23.76 10.17
C TYR A 464 2.49 -23.33 8.85
N GLY A 465 1.72 -22.23 8.87
CA GLY A 465 0.93 -21.76 7.74
C GLY A 465 1.68 -21.74 6.41
N ASN A 466 0.99 -22.11 5.33
CA ASN A 466 1.54 -22.06 3.98
C ASN A 466 1.78 -20.61 3.59
N SER A 467 2.95 -20.29 3.01
CA SER A 467 3.03 -19.10 2.18
C SER A 467 2.40 -19.42 0.84
N GLU A 468 1.36 -18.69 0.45
CA GLU A 468 0.80 -18.74 -0.90
C GLU A 468 1.87 -18.27 -1.89
N LEU A 469 2.71 -19.19 -2.34
CA LEU A 469 3.74 -18.92 -3.34
C LEU A 469 3.45 -19.67 -4.62
N PHE A 470 2.24 -19.40 -5.14
CA PHE A 470 1.87 -19.31 -6.56
C PHE A 470 0.35 -19.01 -6.59
N GLU A 471 -0.07 -17.75 -6.68
CA GLU A 471 -1.38 -17.51 -7.29
C GLU A 471 -1.28 -18.06 -8.71
N SER A 472 -2.16 -19.01 -8.98
CA SER A 472 -2.18 -19.87 -10.15
C SER A 472 -2.14 -19.08 -11.46
N SER A 473 -1.00 -19.06 -12.16
CA SER A 473 -0.92 -19.26 -13.63
C SER A 473 0.50 -19.05 -14.20
N ILE A 474 1.19 -20.17 -14.44
CA ILE A 474 2.19 -20.37 -15.51
C ILE A 474 3.59 -19.71 -15.32
N CYS A 475 4.55 -20.61 -15.01
CA CYS A 475 5.88 -20.79 -15.63
C CYS A 475 7.21 -20.31 -15.01
N LEU A 476 7.46 -20.76 -13.77
CA LEU A 476 8.84 -20.99 -13.31
C LEU A 476 9.66 -21.79 -14.34
N ASN A 477 9.09 -22.85 -14.94
CA ASN A 477 9.76 -23.69 -15.94
C ASN A 477 10.09 -22.99 -17.28
N GLN A 478 9.54 -21.81 -17.57
CA GLN A 478 9.86 -21.05 -18.80
C GLN A 478 10.97 -20.02 -18.59
N LEU A 479 11.38 -19.77 -17.34
CA LEU A 479 12.50 -18.89 -17.05
C LEU A 479 13.84 -19.56 -17.43
N PRO A 480 14.86 -18.79 -17.86
CA PRO A 480 16.24 -19.26 -17.86
C PRO A 480 16.65 -19.81 -16.48
N VAL A 481 17.45 -20.88 -16.46
CA VAL A 481 17.81 -21.61 -15.22
C VAL A 481 18.42 -20.70 -14.15
N ASN A 482 19.23 -19.70 -14.54
CA ASN A 482 19.81 -18.73 -13.63
C ASN A 482 18.75 -17.83 -12.96
N LEU A 483 17.70 -17.45 -13.69
CA LEU A 483 16.61 -16.61 -13.15
C LEU A 483 15.64 -17.41 -12.30
N GLN A 484 15.36 -18.67 -12.67
CA GLN A 484 14.66 -19.61 -11.79
C GLN A 484 15.34 -19.70 -10.43
N HIS A 485 16.67 -19.86 -10.45
CA HIS A 485 17.46 -19.96 -9.24
C HIS A 485 17.38 -18.71 -8.37
N GLN A 486 17.61 -17.54 -8.97
CA GLN A 486 17.58 -16.28 -8.26
C GLN A 486 16.20 -16.01 -7.64
N TYR A 487 15.13 -16.28 -8.39
CA TYR A 487 13.76 -16.14 -7.92
C TYR A 487 13.47 -17.06 -6.73
N LEU A 488 13.74 -18.37 -6.86
CA LEU A 488 13.53 -19.34 -5.78
C LEU A 488 14.35 -18.99 -4.53
N ARG A 489 15.59 -18.50 -4.70
CA ARG A 489 16.44 -18.08 -3.59
C ARG A 489 15.83 -16.92 -2.82
N MET A 490 15.34 -15.90 -3.52
CA MET A 490 14.67 -14.76 -2.88
C MET A 490 13.40 -15.20 -2.16
N GLN A 491 12.53 -15.97 -2.81
CA GLN A 491 11.30 -16.44 -2.19
C GLN A 491 11.55 -17.30 -0.95
N LEU A 492 12.51 -18.22 -1.01
CA LEU A 492 12.87 -19.05 0.13
C LEU A 492 13.49 -18.22 1.25
N ARG A 493 14.35 -17.25 0.92
CA ARG A 493 14.94 -16.34 1.91
C ARG A 493 13.84 -15.55 2.64
N ASP A 494 12.93 -14.94 1.89
CA ASP A 494 11.86 -14.09 2.45
C ASP A 494 10.92 -14.96 3.31
N TYR A 495 10.53 -16.14 2.83
CA TYR A 495 9.75 -17.11 3.62
C TYR A 495 10.44 -17.55 4.92
N LEU A 496 11.75 -17.81 4.86
CA LEU A 496 12.54 -18.14 6.05
C LEU A 496 12.65 -16.96 7.01
N TYR A 497 12.69 -15.73 6.48
CA TYR A 497 12.79 -14.50 7.25
C TYR A 497 11.52 -14.29 8.07
N ASP A 498 10.38 -14.35 7.39
CA ASP A 498 9.07 -14.23 8.01
C ASP A 498 8.90 -15.28 9.12
N LEU A 499 9.25 -16.54 8.82
CA LEU A 499 9.03 -17.63 9.76
C LEU A 499 9.98 -17.64 10.98
N TYR A 500 11.28 -17.42 10.76
CA TYR A 500 12.31 -17.67 11.79
C TYR A 500 13.04 -16.43 12.30
N PHE A 501 13.00 -15.33 11.55
CA PHE A 501 13.65 -14.09 11.96
C PHE A 501 12.66 -13.10 12.56
N SER A 502 11.68 -12.64 11.78
CA SER A 502 10.64 -11.75 12.30
C SER A 502 9.57 -12.52 13.09
N GLY A 503 9.29 -13.78 12.73
CA GLY A 503 8.17 -14.54 13.28
C GLY A 503 6.81 -14.04 12.77
N GLU A 504 6.81 -13.23 11.73
CA GLU A 504 5.63 -12.74 11.04
C GLU A 504 4.94 -13.90 10.31
N GLN A 505 3.64 -14.06 10.54
CA GLN A 505 2.81 -14.92 9.71
C GLN A 505 1.64 -14.11 9.19
N VAL A 506 1.26 -14.40 7.95
CA VAL A 506 -0.05 -14.01 7.41
C VAL A 506 -1.09 -14.60 8.34
N ALA A 507 -1.54 -13.80 9.29
CA ALA A 507 -2.80 -14.06 9.97
C ALA A 507 -3.85 -14.00 8.86
N VAL A 508 -4.19 -15.14 8.26
CA VAL A 508 -5.53 -15.29 7.70
C VAL A 508 -6.41 -14.97 8.89
N SER A 509 -7.10 -13.85 8.78
CA SER A 509 -7.99 -13.27 9.75
C SER A 509 -9.08 -14.28 10.12
N ILE A 510 -8.74 -15.25 10.94
CA ILE A 510 -9.69 -16.02 11.74
C ILE A 510 -9.76 -15.26 13.06
N SER A 511 -10.39 -14.09 13.00
CA SER A 511 -10.81 -13.37 14.20
C SER A 511 -12.01 -14.10 14.81
N ASP A 512 -11.78 -15.28 15.37
CA ASP A 512 -12.75 -15.92 16.28
C ASP A 512 -12.68 -15.33 17.70
N SER A 513 -11.78 -14.38 17.94
CA SER A 513 -11.96 -13.39 19.01
C SER A 513 -12.63 -12.16 18.43
N PHE A 514 -13.83 -11.81 18.93
CA PHE A 514 -14.46 -10.52 18.73
C PHE A 514 -13.52 -9.40 19.22
N THR A 515 -12.55 -8.99 18.39
CA THR A 515 -11.78 -7.77 18.60
C THR A 515 -12.77 -6.61 18.58
N LYS A 516 -12.59 -5.68 19.52
CA LYS A 516 -13.38 -4.45 19.54
C LYS A 516 -12.96 -3.62 18.33
N LEU A 517 -13.78 -3.64 17.28
CA LEU A 517 -13.58 -2.79 16.10
C LEU A 517 -14.04 -1.39 16.46
N GLU A 518 -13.17 -0.39 16.35
CA GLU A 518 -13.45 1.00 16.69
C GLU A 518 -12.73 1.93 15.70
N ASN A 519 -13.28 3.10 15.43
CA ASN A 519 -12.67 4.10 14.54
C ASN A 519 -11.45 4.78 15.21
N ASN A 520 -10.35 4.06 15.32
CA ASN A 520 -9.10 4.50 15.97
C ASN A 520 -7.86 4.39 15.06
N MET A 521 -8.06 4.10 13.78
CA MET A 521 -7.01 3.98 12.77
C MET A 521 -7.00 5.22 11.88
N LEU A 522 -5.81 5.77 11.59
CA LEU A 522 -5.63 6.87 10.64
C LEU A 522 -4.43 6.58 9.75
N ARG A 523 -4.62 6.52 8.42
CA ARG A 523 -3.56 6.20 7.44
C ARG A 523 -2.82 4.90 7.75
N GLY A 524 -3.55 3.89 8.23
CA GLY A 524 -2.98 2.60 8.64
C GLY A 524 -2.35 2.58 10.04
N LEU A 525 -2.36 3.69 10.79
CA LEU A 525 -1.77 3.78 12.13
C LEU A 525 -2.82 3.74 13.22
N HIS A 526 -2.58 2.94 14.27
CA HIS A 526 -3.41 2.95 15.48
C HIS A 526 -3.13 4.21 16.31
N LEU A 527 -4.00 5.22 16.15
CA LEU A 527 -3.76 6.60 16.60
C LEU A 527 -3.46 6.72 18.11
N PRO A 528 -4.19 6.04 19.03
CA PRO A 528 -3.87 6.12 20.45
C PRO A 528 -2.49 5.55 20.81
N PHE A 529 -2.04 4.53 20.07
CA PHE A 529 -0.73 3.93 20.31
C PHE A 529 0.40 4.76 19.68
N TYR A 530 0.18 5.26 18.46
CA TYR A 530 1.08 6.23 17.84
C TYR A 530 1.29 7.48 18.70
N GLN A 531 0.23 8.01 19.33
CA GLN A 531 0.35 9.14 20.27
C GLN A 531 1.15 8.78 21.52
N GLN A 532 1.05 7.55 22.03
CA GLN A 532 1.89 7.08 23.15
C GLN A 532 3.37 6.96 22.74
N LEU A 533 3.63 6.48 21.52
CA LEU A 533 4.98 6.41 20.97
C LEU A 533 5.60 7.80 20.86
N GLU A 534 4.91 8.74 20.21
CA GLU A 534 5.34 10.14 20.11
C GLU A 534 5.56 10.78 21.48
N ALA A 535 4.64 10.59 22.43
CA ALA A 535 4.76 11.14 23.78
C ALA A 535 5.92 10.54 24.60
N SER A 536 6.41 9.36 24.22
CA SER A 536 7.53 8.67 24.88
C SER A 536 8.86 8.89 24.16
N ASN A 537 8.87 9.63 23.05
CA ASN A 537 10.09 10.00 22.36
C ASN A 537 10.63 11.34 22.89
N HIS A 538 11.74 11.29 23.63
CA HIS A 538 12.38 12.48 24.22
C HIS A 538 13.38 13.18 23.28
N GLY A 539 13.30 12.92 21.97
CA GLY A 539 14.15 13.57 20.98
C GLY A 539 13.70 15.00 20.65
N GLU A 540 14.67 15.87 20.38
CA GLU A 540 14.45 17.24 19.91
C GLU A 540 14.55 17.34 18.38
N GLY A 541 14.88 16.24 17.70
CA GLY A 541 15.12 16.18 16.27
C GLY A 541 16.60 16.24 15.94
N TYR A 542 16.92 16.00 14.68
CA TYR A 542 18.30 15.86 14.20
C TYR A 542 18.53 16.72 12.96
N PHE A 543 19.79 16.96 12.62
CA PHE A 543 20.15 17.75 11.44
C PHE A 543 20.52 16.84 10.26
N ASP A 544 19.84 17.02 9.14
CA ASP A 544 20.24 16.48 7.84
C ASP A 544 21.14 17.50 7.11
N PRO A 545 22.45 17.23 6.95
CA PRO A 545 23.39 18.20 6.41
C PRO A 545 23.40 18.23 4.86
N ALA A 546 24.19 19.18 4.33
CA ALA A 546 24.60 19.27 2.92
C ALA A 546 23.50 19.64 1.91
N TRP A 547 22.52 20.44 2.33
CA TRP A 547 21.53 21.06 1.43
C TRP A 547 22.12 22.30 0.75
N GLN A 548 22.09 22.35 -0.58
CA GLN A 548 22.58 23.51 -1.34
C GLN A 548 21.49 24.58 -1.45
N VAL A 549 21.84 25.84 -1.19
CA VAL A 549 20.91 26.97 -1.38
C VAL A 549 20.92 27.39 -2.85
N LEU A 550 19.87 27.05 -3.61
CA LEU A 550 19.75 27.41 -5.02
C LEU A 550 19.30 28.85 -5.24
N ARG A 551 18.32 29.29 -4.45
CA ARG A 551 17.73 30.63 -4.55
C ARG A 551 17.21 31.08 -3.20
N GLN A 552 17.41 32.36 -2.91
CA GLN A 552 16.73 33.07 -1.85
C GLN A 552 15.83 34.13 -2.50
N LYS A 553 14.53 34.10 -2.20
CA LYS A 553 13.56 35.07 -2.73
C LYS A 553 13.51 36.30 -1.82
N ALA A 554 12.96 37.39 -2.36
CA ALA A 554 12.87 38.68 -1.66
C ALA A 554 11.93 38.64 -0.43
N ASP A 555 10.97 37.72 -0.41
CA ASP A 555 10.04 37.46 0.71
C ASP A 555 10.68 36.67 1.86
N GLY A 556 11.92 36.21 1.71
CA GLY A 556 12.65 35.42 2.71
C GLY A 556 12.58 33.91 2.49
N SER A 557 11.75 33.42 1.56
CA SER A 557 11.67 32.00 1.21
C SER A 557 12.97 31.51 0.54
N ARG A 558 13.26 30.22 0.72
CA ARG A 558 14.49 29.59 0.23
C ARG A 558 14.17 28.33 -0.58
N VAL A 559 14.94 28.12 -1.64
CA VAL A 559 14.91 26.90 -2.47
C VAL A 559 16.20 26.13 -2.19
N LEU A 560 16.04 24.92 -1.67
CA LEU A 560 17.14 24.03 -1.32
C LEU A 560 17.17 22.81 -2.22
N GLN A 561 18.35 22.26 -2.46
CA GLN A 561 18.50 21.03 -3.25
C GLN A 561 19.57 20.09 -2.69
N LYS A 562 19.29 18.79 -2.71
CA LYS A 562 20.22 17.71 -2.36
C LYS A 562 19.89 16.47 -3.18
N ALA A 563 20.92 15.86 -3.80
CA ALA A 563 20.79 14.64 -4.61
C ALA A 563 19.72 14.67 -5.74
N GLY A 564 19.28 15.85 -6.18
CA GLY A 564 18.22 16.02 -7.19
C GLY A 564 16.83 16.24 -6.60
N LEU A 565 16.67 16.16 -5.28
CA LEU A 565 15.45 16.54 -4.57
C LEU A 565 15.47 18.03 -4.22
N THR A 566 14.40 18.73 -4.55
CA THR A 566 14.20 20.17 -4.36
C THR A 566 13.14 20.41 -3.28
N ILE A 567 13.45 21.31 -2.35
CA ILE A 567 12.57 21.73 -1.26
C ILE A 567 12.39 23.25 -1.30
N HIS A 568 11.15 23.70 -1.12
CA HIS A 568 10.82 25.10 -0.84
C HIS A 568 10.52 25.29 0.64
N LEU A 569 11.27 26.19 1.26
CA LEU A 569 11.04 26.65 2.62
C LEU A 569 10.32 27.99 2.58
N GLN A 570 9.19 28.06 3.28
CA GLN A 570 8.57 29.35 3.58
C GLN A 570 9.42 30.13 4.59
N PRO A 571 9.23 31.46 4.74
CA PRO A 571 10.00 32.26 5.68
C PRO A 571 9.98 31.72 7.11
N GLU A 572 8.84 31.19 7.56
CA GLU A 572 8.66 30.54 8.86
C GLU A 572 9.47 29.24 9.01
N ASP A 573 9.60 28.46 7.94
CA ASP A 573 10.33 27.18 7.95
C ASP A 573 11.85 27.39 8.00
N CYS A 574 12.33 28.60 7.66
CA CYS A 574 13.76 28.91 7.67
C CYS A 574 14.38 28.84 9.08
N ALA A 575 13.56 28.82 10.14
CA ALA A 575 14.00 28.55 11.51
C ALA A 575 14.58 27.13 11.69
N HIS A 576 14.26 26.19 10.79
CA HIS A 576 14.78 24.83 10.81
C HIS A 576 16.16 24.70 10.14
N VAL A 577 16.72 25.79 9.59
CA VAL A 577 17.99 25.80 8.88
C VAL A 577 19.13 26.18 9.83
N LEU A 578 20.17 25.35 9.91
CA LEU A 578 21.37 25.62 10.69
C LEU A 578 22.59 25.86 9.78
N SER A 579 23.29 26.97 10.07
CA SER A 579 24.64 27.36 9.58
C SER A 579 24.84 27.37 8.06
N GLU A 580 25.31 28.49 7.51
CA GLU A 580 25.77 28.58 6.13
C GLU A 580 27.29 28.32 6.06
N LEU A 581 27.69 27.18 5.52
CA LEU A 581 29.08 26.87 5.18
C LEU A 581 29.16 26.68 3.66
N GLN A 582 29.77 27.64 2.96
CA GLN A 582 29.99 27.56 1.50
C GLN A 582 28.70 27.22 0.72
N ASP A 583 27.63 27.99 0.94
CA ASP A 583 26.32 27.84 0.30
C ASP A 583 25.57 26.52 0.62
N ALA A 584 26.09 25.72 1.56
CA ALA A 584 25.42 24.55 2.12
C ALA A 584 24.85 24.82 3.51
N VAL A 585 23.69 24.22 3.79
CA VAL A 585 22.98 24.31 5.08
C VAL A 585 22.59 22.92 5.60
N ALA A 586 22.28 22.83 6.89
CA ALA A 586 21.66 21.64 7.48
C ALA A 586 20.19 21.90 7.84
N LEU A 587 19.31 20.95 7.57
CA LEU A 587 17.89 21.01 7.88
C LEU A 587 17.57 20.20 9.12
N ARG A 588 16.91 20.82 10.10
CA ARG A 588 16.39 20.11 11.26
C ARG A 588 15.19 19.27 10.85
N LEU A 589 15.19 18.00 11.20
CA LEU A 589 14.12 17.04 11.00
C LEU A 589 13.51 16.61 12.35
N PRO A 590 12.25 16.16 12.37
CA PRO A 590 11.61 15.61 13.58
C PRO A 590 12.38 14.43 14.16
N ALA A 591 12.20 14.18 15.46
CA ALA A 591 12.84 13.05 16.15
C ALA A 591 12.15 11.70 15.89
N GLY A 592 10.93 11.72 15.33
CA GLY A 592 10.12 10.55 15.06
C GLY A 592 9.63 10.54 13.62
N ARG A 593 9.57 9.37 13.00
CA ARG A 593 8.97 9.18 11.66
C ARG A 593 8.43 7.76 11.50
N ILE A 594 7.54 7.59 10.52
CA ILE A 594 7.03 6.27 10.13
C ILE A 594 7.78 5.77 8.88
N GLU A 595 8.26 4.54 8.94
CA GLU A 595 8.79 3.80 7.80
C GLU A 595 8.20 2.39 7.77
N ALA A 596 7.46 2.08 6.70
CA ALA A 596 6.65 0.86 6.60
C ALA A 596 5.78 0.67 7.87
N GLU A 597 5.93 -0.44 8.56
CA GLU A 597 5.20 -0.80 9.78
C GLU A 597 5.85 -0.26 11.09
N PHE A 598 6.98 0.45 10.99
CA PHE A 598 7.74 0.92 12.15
C PHE A 598 7.56 2.41 12.41
N TYR A 599 7.41 2.73 13.69
CA TYR A 599 7.81 4.01 14.24
C TYR A 599 9.33 4.01 14.49
N ILE A 600 10.02 5.02 13.98
CA ILE A 600 11.47 5.17 14.16
C ILE A 600 11.75 6.45 14.93
N ALA A 601 12.31 6.31 16.13
CA ALA A 601 12.96 7.40 16.83
C ALA A 601 14.41 7.55 16.38
N VAL A 602 14.78 8.75 15.98
CA VAL A 602 16.15 9.11 15.60
C VAL A 602 16.72 10.00 16.69
N GLY A 603 17.89 9.62 17.23
CA GLY A 603 18.55 10.40 18.26
C GLY A 603 18.94 11.80 17.79
N ASN A 604 19.13 12.73 18.73
CA ASN A 604 19.53 14.12 18.45
C ASN A 604 20.89 14.19 17.73
N GLY A 605 21.72 13.14 17.87
CA GLY A 605 22.97 12.97 17.14
C GLY A 605 22.81 12.55 15.67
N GLY A 606 21.58 12.25 15.20
CA GLY A 606 21.27 11.80 13.86
C GLY A 606 21.37 10.28 13.67
N TRP A 607 21.36 9.87 12.39
CA TRP A 607 21.46 8.47 11.98
C TRP A 607 22.83 7.87 12.28
N VAL A 608 22.87 6.55 12.48
CA VAL A 608 24.12 5.79 12.63
C VAL A 608 24.79 5.68 11.26
N THR A 609 25.99 6.25 11.10
CA THR A 609 26.75 6.25 9.83
C THR A 609 28.00 5.39 9.86
N GLU A 610 28.30 4.81 11.01
CA GLU A 610 29.44 3.92 11.25
C GLU A 610 28.98 2.46 11.29
N PRO A 611 29.88 1.46 11.25
CA PRO A 611 29.49 0.05 11.39
C PRO A 611 28.53 -0.14 12.56
N ALA A 612 27.32 -0.58 12.25
CA ALA A 612 26.22 -0.58 13.20
C ALA A 612 26.10 -1.92 13.92
N LEU A 613 25.46 -1.85 15.07
CA LEU A 613 25.11 -2.97 15.92
C LEU A 613 23.62 -2.86 16.24
N ASP A 614 22.90 -3.94 15.98
CA ASP A 614 21.46 -4.03 16.22
C ASP A 614 21.18 -4.85 17.48
N LEU A 615 20.32 -4.30 18.34
CA LEU A 615 19.78 -4.93 19.53
C LEU A 615 18.29 -5.20 19.29
N TYR A 616 17.91 -6.48 19.26
CA TYR A 616 16.55 -6.94 18.95
C TYR A 616 15.79 -7.26 20.24
N PHE A 617 14.60 -6.71 20.39
CA PHE A 617 13.74 -6.89 21.56
C PHE A 617 12.43 -7.56 21.15
N ASN A 618 12.19 -8.76 21.67
CA ASN A 618 10.90 -9.44 21.60
C ASN A 618 10.03 -8.94 22.76
N VAL A 619 9.31 -7.85 22.51
CA VAL A 619 8.66 -7.03 23.54
C VAL A 619 7.15 -6.96 23.30
N THR A 620 6.38 -6.65 24.34
CA THR A 620 4.95 -6.28 24.21
C THR A 620 4.78 -4.81 23.81
N PRO A 621 3.57 -4.38 23.40
CA PRO A 621 3.32 -2.96 23.11
C PRO A 621 3.68 -2.04 24.28
N ALA A 622 3.31 -2.44 25.50
CA ALA A 622 3.62 -1.66 26.72
C ALA A 622 5.13 -1.59 26.99
N GLY A 623 5.86 -2.67 26.71
CA GLY A 623 7.32 -2.66 26.85
C GLY A 623 8.01 -1.80 25.80
N ALA A 624 7.49 -1.71 24.57
CA ALA A 624 8.04 -0.82 23.55
C ALA A 624 7.92 0.66 23.94
N ILE A 625 6.76 1.08 24.48
CA ILE A 625 6.59 2.42 25.06
C ILE A 625 7.65 2.69 26.13
N GLN A 626 7.85 1.74 27.06
CA GLN A 626 8.84 1.88 28.14
C GLN A 626 10.28 1.92 27.63
N LEU A 627 10.64 1.11 26.63
CA LEU A 627 11.97 1.12 26.02
C LEU A 627 12.23 2.43 25.27
N LEU A 628 11.23 2.93 24.54
CA LEU A 628 11.31 4.19 23.80
C LEU A 628 11.57 5.37 24.76
N ASP A 629 10.80 5.44 25.84
CA ASP A 629 10.97 6.41 26.93
C ASP A 629 12.40 6.37 27.50
N CYS A 630 12.86 5.19 27.93
CA CYS A 630 14.18 5.04 28.54
C CYS A 630 15.34 5.32 27.57
N PHE A 631 15.29 4.78 26.35
CA PHE A 631 16.40 4.89 25.41
C PHE A 631 16.51 6.29 24.84
N THR A 632 15.40 6.91 24.45
CA THR A 632 15.45 8.26 23.86
C THR A 632 15.92 9.29 24.87
N GLU A 633 15.54 9.20 26.15
CA GLU A 633 16.06 10.10 27.19
C GLU A 633 17.57 9.90 27.40
N GLN A 634 17.99 8.66 27.67
CA GLN A 634 19.37 8.40 28.12
C GLN A 634 20.40 8.51 27.00
N LEU A 635 20.10 8.02 25.79
CA LEU A 635 21.04 8.08 24.67
C LEU A 635 21.19 9.53 24.16
N ASN A 636 20.11 10.31 24.15
CA ASN A 636 20.20 11.74 23.82
C ASN A 636 20.99 12.52 24.87
N HIS A 637 20.83 12.21 26.17
CA HIS A 637 21.64 12.83 27.22
C HIS A 637 23.14 12.57 27.04
N LEU A 638 23.50 11.39 26.53
CA LEU A 638 24.89 11.01 26.23
C LEU A 638 25.37 11.47 24.84
N ALA A 639 24.52 12.15 24.07
CA ALA A 639 24.78 12.54 22.68
C ALA A 639 25.22 11.37 21.78
N ILE A 640 24.69 10.17 22.04
CA ILE A 640 24.93 8.97 21.23
C ILE A 640 23.96 9.00 20.03
N PRO A 641 24.44 8.95 18.78
CA PRO A 641 23.58 8.73 17.62
C PRO A 641 22.95 7.33 17.68
N PHE A 642 21.65 7.24 17.43
CA PHE A 642 20.93 5.96 17.42
C PHE A 642 19.71 6.05 16.49
N SER A 643 19.24 4.90 16.04
CA SER A 643 17.86 4.75 15.58
C SER A 643 17.19 3.64 16.38
N PHE A 644 15.95 3.89 16.84
CA PHE A 644 15.17 2.90 17.58
C PHE A 644 13.85 2.69 16.87
N LYS A 645 13.71 1.51 16.26
CA LYS A 645 12.53 1.09 15.51
C LYS A 645 11.61 0.31 16.44
N VAL A 646 10.32 0.61 16.43
CA VAL A 646 9.28 -0.14 17.16
C VAL A 646 8.05 -0.26 16.27
N LEU A 647 7.35 -1.40 16.32
CA LEU A 647 6.13 -1.58 15.52
C LEU A 647 5.10 -0.49 15.85
N ALA A 648 4.48 0.08 14.83
CA ALA A 648 3.50 1.16 14.95
C ALA A 648 2.08 0.67 15.25
N ASP A 649 1.82 -0.63 15.08
CA ASP A 649 0.53 -1.28 15.39
C ASP A 649 0.68 -2.15 16.66
N PRO A 650 -0.12 -1.91 17.73
CA PRO A 650 -0.08 -2.72 18.94
C PRO A 650 -0.45 -4.21 18.71
N ASP A 651 -1.22 -4.53 17.66
CA ASP A 651 -1.61 -5.91 17.37
C ASP A 651 -0.51 -6.69 16.60
N ALA A 652 0.52 -6.01 16.10
CA ALA A 652 1.66 -6.60 15.38
C ALA A 652 2.78 -7.14 16.30
N TYR A 653 2.67 -7.00 17.63
CA TYR A 653 3.70 -7.38 18.61
C TYR A 653 3.83 -8.91 18.85
N ASN A 654 3.37 -9.72 17.91
CA ASN A 654 3.66 -11.16 17.86
C ASN A 654 5.05 -11.47 17.23
N ARG A 655 5.74 -10.44 16.71
CA ARG A 655 7.06 -10.53 16.10
C ARG A 655 8.23 -10.61 17.10
N LEU A 656 9.29 -11.31 16.71
CA LEU A 656 10.55 -11.46 17.46
C LEU A 656 11.44 -10.21 17.36
N ASP A 657 11.29 -9.44 16.28
CA ASP A 657 11.99 -8.19 15.97
C ASP A 657 11.11 -6.96 16.23
N ALA A 658 10.15 -7.07 17.17
CA ALA A 658 9.15 -6.04 17.45
C ALA A 658 9.75 -4.66 17.81
N ALA A 659 10.97 -4.63 18.37
CA ALA A 659 11.74 -3.42 18.53
C ALA A 659 13.23 -3.66 18.25
N VAL A 660 13.89 -2.70 17.58
CA VAL A 660 15.30 -2.79 17.19
C VAL A 660 16.02 -1.48 17.50
N LEU A 661 17.00 -1.52 18.40
CA LEU A 661 17.89 -0.40 18.69
C LEU A 661 19.19 -0.56 17.93
N GLN A 662 19.46 0.39 17.03
CA GLN A 662 20.69 0.47 16.27
C GLN A 662 21.61 1.55 16.85
N ILE A 663 22.86 1.17 17.10
CA ILE A 663 23.93 2.06 17.60
C ILE A 663 25.22 1.82 16.81
N ALA A 664 26.18 2.73 16.88
CA ALA A 664 27.51 2.45 16.34
C ALA A 664 28.21 1.37 17.20
N GLN A 665 28.82 0.38 16.55
CA GLN A 665 29.45 -0.77 17.21
C GLN A 665 30.46 -0.35 18.29
N HIS A 666 31.26 0.69 18.03
CA HIS A 666 32.28 1.18 18.95
C HIS A 666 31.71 1.80 20.24
N GLN A 667 30.41 2.13 20.25
CA GLN A 667 29.70 2.72 21.39
C GLN A 667 29.05 1.67 22.30
N TYR A 668 29.07 0.38 21.93
CA TYR A 668 28.48 -0.69 22.74
C TYR A 668 28.95 -0.68 24.20
N GLY A 669 30.23 -0.37 24.45
CA GLY A 669 30.76 -0.29 25.83
C GLY A 669 30.11 0.79 26.69
N MET A 670 29.59 1.87 26.08
CA MET A 670 28.83 2.92 26.77
C MET A 670 27.35 2.56 26.94
N VAL A 671 26.79 1.81 25.97
CA VAL A 671 25.37 1.41 25.99
C VAL A 671 25.14 0.18 26.88
N TYR A 672 26.12 -0.71 27.04
CA TYR A 672 25.96 -1.93 27.83
C TYR A 672 25.56 -1.69 29.30
N PRO A 673 26.18 -0.76 30.07
CA PRO A 673 25.74 -0.45 31.43
C PRO A 673 24.30 0.08 31.50
N MET A 674 23.88 0.82 30.46
CA MET A 674 22.49 1.29 30.32
C MET A 674 21.54 0.12 30.10
N LEU A 675 21.87 -0.83 29.22
CA LEU A 675 21.08 -2.04 29.02
C LEU A 675 20.95 -2.85 30.33
N GLN A 676 22.03 -2.98 31.09
CA GLN A 676 22.02 -3.64 32.41
C GLN A 676 21.07 -2.95 33.40
N ALA A 677 20.95 -1.62 33.35
CA ALA A 677 20.06 -0.87 34.22
C ALA A 677 18.59 -0.94 33.77
N ILE A 678 18.33 -0.91 32.46
CA ILE A 678 16.97 -0.90 31.90
C ILE A 678 16.34 -2.30 31.94
N TYR A 679 17.09 -3.35 31.62
CA TYR A 679 16.56 -4.71 31.44
C TYR A 679 15.68 -5.23 32.60
N PRO A 680 16.08 -5.08 33.89
CA PRO A 680 15.24 -5.54 35.00
C PRO A 680 13.87 -4.86 35.07
N SER A 681 13.77 -3.60 34.61
CA SER A 681 12.52 -2.83 34.64
C SER A 681 11.53 -3.22 33.54
N VAL A 682 12.01 -3.78 32.42
CA VAL A 682 11.19 -4.17 31.26
C VAL A 682 11.03 -5.69 31.14
N ARG A 683 11.74 -6.47 31.96
CA ARG A 683 11.77 -7.95 31.87
C ARG A 683 10.38 -8.59 31.80
N SER A 684 9.40 -8.10 32.55
CA SER A 684 8.03 -8.64 32.55
C SER A 684 7.27 -8.41 31.23
N GLN A 685 7.74 -7.49 30.40
CA GLN A 685 7.21 -7.16 29.09
C GLN A 685 7.99 -7.82 27.94
N LEU A 686 9.00 -8.64 28.24
CA LEU A 686 9.79 -9.35 27.24
C LEU A 686 9.37 -10.83 27.15
N GLN A 687 9.15 -11.29 25.94
CA GLN A 687 9.01 -12.72 25.65
C GLN A 687 10.41 -13.34 25.47
N PRO A 688 10.64 -14.61 25.84
CA PRO A 688 12.01 -15.13 25.98
C PRO A 688 12.76 -15.36 24.66
N ALA A 689 12.07 -15.53 23.55
CA ALA A 689 12.67 -15.87 22.26
C ALA A 689 13.34 -14.66 21.59
N VAL A 690 14.37 -14.90 20.78
CA VAL A 690 15.07 -13.87 19.98
C VAL A 690 15.15 -14.30 18.50
N PRO A 691 15.33 -13.38 17.55
CA PRO A 691 15.46 -13.73 16.14
C PRO A 691 16.60 -14.74 15.87
N LEU A 692 16.40 -15.65 14.92
CA LEU A 692 17.40 -16.67 14.57
C LEU A 692 18.75 -16.04 14.19
N PHE A 693 19.85 -16.69 14.58
CA PHE A 693 21.24 -16.27 14.38
C PHE A 693 21.73 -15.03 15.14
N THR A 694 20.86 -14.34 15.88
CA THR A 694 21.31 -13.28 16.80
C THR A 694 22.04 -13.87 18.01
N LYS A 695 22.86 -13.11 18.72
CA LYS A 695 23.42 -13.53 20.01
C LYS A 695 22.40 -13.25 21.13
N PRO A 696 21.93 -14.25 21.88
CA PRO A 696 21.12 -13.99 23.07
C PRO A 696 21.97 -13.27 24.13
N LEU A 697 21.61 -12.03 24.47
CA LEU A 697 22.21 -11.32 25.61
C LEU A 697 21.43 -11.57 26.89
N ALA A 698 20.12 -11.73 26.78
CA ALA A 698 19.19 -12.04 27.85
C ALA A 698 17.90 -12.63 27.25
N ALA A 699 16.98 -13.12 28.08
CA ALA A 699 15.67 -13.56 27.59
C ALA A 699 14.94 -12.39 26.89
N GLY A 700 14.61 -12.56 25.61
CA GLY A 700 13.95 -11.55 24.78
C GLY A 700 14.85 -10.45 24.21
N LEU A 701 16.17 -10.52 24.43
CA LEU A 701 17.13 -9.54 23.91
C LEU A 701 18.24 -10.23 23.11
N GLY A 702 18.21 -10.04 21.80
CA GLY A 702 19.20 -10.51 20.84
C GLY A 702 20.13 -9.38 20.37
N LEU A 703 21.29 -9.75 19.81
CA LEU A 703 22.26 -8.81 19.25
C LEU A 703 22.86 -9.34 17.94
N ALA A 704 23.08 -8.46 16.96
CA ALA A 704 23.85 -8.79 15.76
C ALA A 704 24.61 -7.58 15.20
N GLU A 705 25.75 -7.84 14.56
CA GLU A 705 26.47 -6.84 13.77
C GLU A 705 25.80 -6.67 12.41
N GLU A 706 25.60 -5.43 11.97
CA GLU A 706 25.07 -5.15 10.65
C GLU A 706 26.04 -5.71 9.58
N PRO A 707 25.56 -6.52 8.63
CA PRO A 707 26.38 -7.08 7.56
C PRO A 707 27.17 -6.05 6.76
N GLU A 708 28.45 -6.35 6.49
CA GLU A 708 29.28 -5.60 5.54
C GLU A 708 29.01 -5.99 4.06
N SER A 709 28.04 -6.87 3.81
CA SER A 709 27.67 -7.41 2.49
C SER A 709 26.17 -7.32 2.24
N GLU A 710 25.76 -7.30 0.97
CA GLU A 710 24.34 -7.23 0.60
C GLU A 710 23.62 -8.59 0.73
N PRO A 711 22.35 -8.62 1.18
CA PRO A 711 21.58 -7.47 1.68
C PRO A 711 22.13 -6.95 3.02
N ALA A 712 22.10 -5.64 3.23
CA ALA A 712 22.61 -5.00 4.45
C ALA A 712 21.83 -5.39 5.72
N GLU A 713 20.56 -5.78 5.61
CA GLU A 713 19.75 -6.22 6.74
C GLU A 713 20.18 -7.61 7.24
N PHE A 714 20.44 -7.73 8.56
CA PHE A 714 21.05 -8.93 9.14
C PHE A 714 20.28 -10.22 8.88
N GLY A 715 18.97 -10.24 9.15
CA GLY A 715 18.14 -11.44 8.97
C GLY A 715 18.11 -11.90 7.52
N LEU A 716 17.83 -10.98 6.59
CA LEU A 716 17.85 -11.26 5.15
C LEU A 716 19.23 -11.76 4.68
N ASN A 717 20.32 -11.20 5.21
CA ASN A 717 21.67 -11.61 4.84
C ASN A 717 21.96 -13.06 5.22
N ARG A 718 21.73 -13.43 6.48
CA ARG A 718 22.02 -14.78 6.98
C ARG A 718 21.09 -15.82 6.34
N LEU A 719 19.83 -15.49 6.17
CA LEU A 719 18.84 -16.40 5.58
C LEU A 719 19.01 -16.55 4.07
N GLN A 720 19.66 -15.61 3.38
CA GLN A 720 20.02 -15.79 1.97
C GLN A 720 20.96 -16.98 1.78
N TRP A 721 21.91 -17.17 2.70
CA TRP A 721 22.87 -18.28 2.67
C TRP A 721 22.21 -19.61 3.05
N VAL A 722 21.25 -19.57 3.96
CA VAL A 722 20.42 -20.74 4.28
C VAL A 722 19.57 -21.15 3.07
N ALA A 723 18.90 -20.19 2.42
CA ALA A 723 18.10 -20.44 1.23
C ALA A 723 18.95 -21.06 0.10
N GLU A 724 20.14 -20.52 -0.13
CA GLU A 724 21.09 -21.05 -1.11
C GLU A 724 21.50 -22.50 -0.80
N ALA A 725 21.79 -22.80 0.47
CA ALA A 725 22.13 -24.16 0.92
C ALA A 725 20.99 -25.15 0.74
N LEU A 726 19.76 -24.77 1.10
CA LEU A 726 18.57 -25.63 0.95
C LEU A 726 18.26 -25.89 -0.53
N LEU A 727 18.36 -24.89 -1.40
CA LEU A 727 18.18 -25.05 -2.84
C LEU A 727 19.27 -25.93 -3.46
N ALA A 728 20.51 -25.85 -2.99
CA ALA A 728 21.58 -26.72 -3.44
C ALA A 728 21.33 -28.18 -3.06
N ALA A 729 20.88 -28.44 -1.82
CA ALA A 729 20.51 -29.78 -1.34
C ALA A 729 19.32 -30.36 -2.14
N TRP A 730 18.30 -29.54 -2.37
CA TRP A 730 17.12 -29.89 -3.19
C TRP A 730 17.50 -30.28 -4.63
N ARG A 731 18.35 -29.48 -5.30
CA ARG A 731 18.84 -29.78 -6.66
C ARG A 731 19.69 -31.05 -6.74
N ALA A 732 20.47 -31.32 -5.69
CA ALA A 732 21.29 -32.52 -5.61
C ALA A 732 20.45 -33.78 -5.34
N GLY A 733 19.18 -33.62 -4.93
CA GLY A 733 18.29 -34.73 -4.58
C GLY A 733 18.60 -35.38 -3.22
N ASP A 734 19.45 -34.77 -2.40
CA ASP A 734 19.74 -35.21 -1.02
C ASP A 734 19.29 -34.12 -0.05
N GLU A 735 18.02 -34.19 0.34
CA GLU A 735 17.38 -33.28 1.28
C GLU A 735 17.43 -33.80 2.72
N SER A 736 18.31 -34.77 3.03
CA SER A 736 18.44 -35.27 4.40
C SER A 736 18.84 -34.12 5.35
N PRO A 737 18.30 -34.07 6.59
CA PRO A 737 18.61 -33.01 7.56
C PRO A 737 20.12 -32.83 7.77
N ALA A 738 20.87 -33.94 7.82
CA ALA A 738 22.32 -33.94 7.94
C ALA A 738 23.03 -33.30 6.72
N ASN A 739 22.53 -33.52 5.50
CA ASN A 739 23.10 -32.89 4.31
C ASN A 739 22.74 -31.40 4.23
N ARG A 740 21.49 -31.03 4.53
CA ARG A 740 21.05 -29.64 4.60
C ARG A 740 21.88 -28.84 5.60
N LEU A 741 22.05 -29.35 6.83
CA LEU A 741 22.89 -28.68 7.84
C LEU A 741 24.35 -28.52 7.38
N ARG A 742 24.94 -29.55 6.77
CA ARG A 742 26.30 -29.49 6.20
C ARG A 742 26.40 -28.44 5.08
N ALA A 743 25.39 -28.36 4.22
CA ALA A 743 25.34 -27.37 3.14
C ALA A 743 25.26 -25.95 3.69
N ILE A 744 24.48 -25.72 4.76
CA ILE A 744 24.40 -24.40 5.40
C ILE A 744 25.75 -24.02 6.02
N GLN A 745 26.37 -24.93 6.78
CA GLN A 745 27.72 -24.70 7.34
C GLN A 745 28.75 -24.38 6.26
N HIS A 746 28.65 -25.04 5.11
CA HIS A 746 29.52 -24.79 3.97
C HIS A 746 29.30 -23.38 3.39
N GLN A 747 28.06 -22.94 3.20
CA GLN A 747 27.75 -21.59 2.71
C GLN A 747 28.30 -20.50 3.64
N PHE A 748 28.12 -20.64 4.95
CA PHE A 748 28.66 -19.68 5.93
C PHE A 748 30.20 -19.63 5.85
N ALA A 749 30.86 -20.79 5.78
CA ALA A 749 32.30 -20.86 5.65
C ALA A 749 32.84 -20.25 4.34
N GLN A 750 32.13 -20.42 3.21
CA GLN A 750 32.49 -19.78 1.94
C GLN A 750 32.49 -18.25 2.01
N HIS A 751 31.60 -17.69 2.84
CA HIS A 751 31.50 -16.25 3.08
C HIS A 751 32.35 -15.77 4.27
N GLY A 752 33.18 -16.64 4.86
CA GLY A 752 34.06 -16.30 5.97
C GLY A 752 33.34 -16.08 7.31
N ILE A 753 32.09 -16.52 7.42
CA ILE A 753 31.27 -16.41 8.63
C ILE A 753 31.42 -17.70 9.43
N ASP A 754 31.67 -17.57 10.74
CA ASP A 754 31.65 -18.70 11.65
C ASP A 754 30.21 -19.12 11.93
N TRP A 755 29.85 -20.35 11.54
CA TRP A 755 28.50 -20.91 11.77
C TRP A 755 28.11 -20.96 13.25
N GLN A 756 29.08 -21.03 14.17
CA GLN A 756 28.80 -20.99 15.61
C GLN A 756 28.60 -19.58 16.14
N ARG A 757 28.99 -18.55 15.37
CA ARG A 757 28.89 -17.14 15.74
C ARG A 757 28.35 -16.29 14.58
N PRO A 758 27.14 -16.62 14.06
CA PRO A 758 26.62 -16.00 12.85
C PRO A 758 26.24 -14.52 13.04
N TYR A 759 26.10 -14.06 14.29
CA TYR A 759 25.89 -12.66 14.68
C TYR A 759 27.10 -11.75 14.46
N LEU A 760 28.29 -12.31 14.15
CA LEU A 760 29.51 -11.55 13.87
C LEU A 760 29.74 -11.43 12.36
N ASN A 761 30.38 -10.33 11.96
CA ASN A 761 30.99 -10.21 10.65
C ASN A 761 32.29 -11.02 10.55
N PRO A 762 32.78 -11.33 9.33
CA PRO A 762 33.99 -12.13 9.14
C PRO A 762 35.19 -11.59 9.93
N GLN A 763 35.92 -12.51 10.58
CA GLN A 763 37.16 -12.21 11.32
C GLN A 763 37.01 -11.25 12.53
N ARG A 764 35.79 -10.99 12.99
CA ARG A 764 35.53 -10.16 14.18
C ARG A 764 35.71 -10.95 15.47
N GLN A 765 36.09 -10.23 16.53
CA GLN A 765 36.18 -10.78 17.89
C GLN A 765 34.85 -10.59 18.61
N ASP A 766 34.43 -11.61 19.37
CA ASP A 766 33.24 -11.50 20.19
C ASP A 766 33.52 -10.69 21.47
N LEU A 767 33.00 -9.48 21.51
CA LEU A 767 33.13 -8.55 22.64
C LEU A 767 31.82 -8.42 23.45
N TYR A 768 30.78 -9.15 23.06
CA TYR A 768 29.44 -8.98 23.61
C TYR A 768 29.25 -9.94 24.80
N THR A 769 28.83 -9.44 25.95
CA THR A 769 28.61 -10.24 27.16
C THR A 769 27.14 -10.35 27.48
N ALA A 770 26.70 -11.52 27.95
CA ALA A 770 25.32 -11.71 28.41
C ALA A 770 25.02 -10.82 29.63
N LEU A 771 23.78 -10.34 29.75
CA LEU A 771 23.33 -9.51 30.87
C LEU A 771 22.99 -10.35 32.10
N ASP A 772 22.51 -11.58 31.90
CA ASP A 772 21.91 -12.41 32.96
C ASP A 772 22.92 -13.28 33.72
N GLY A 773 24.22 -13.17 33.43
CA GLY A 773 25.28 -13.94 34.09
C GLY A 773 25.23 -15.46 33.86
N GLN A 774 24.27 -15.97 33.09
CA GLN A 774 24.25 -17.36 32.62
C GLN A 774 24.89 -17.43 31.24
N GLU A 775 26.14 -17.92 31.16
CA GLU A 775 26.65 -18.43 29.89
C GLU A 775 25.72 -19.56 29.43
N ALA A 776 24.99 -19.32 28.33
CA ALA A 776 24.28 -20.38 27.64
C ALA A 776 25.29 -21.46 27.29
N LYS A 777 25.13 -22.66 27.86
CA LYS A 777 25.94 -23.81 27.48
C LYS A 777 25.62 -24.13 26.02
N THR A 778 26.61 -23.88 25.16
CA THR A 778 26.69 -24.21 23.73
C THR A 778 26.22 -25.61 23.39
#